data_AF-A0A0G4J089-F1
#
_entry.id   AF-A0A0G4J089-F1
#
_cell.length_a   1.000
_cell.length_b   1.000
_cell.length_c   1.000
_cell.angle_alpha   90.00
_cell.angle_beta   90.00
_cell.angle_gamma   90.00
#
_symmetry.space_group_name_H-M   'P 1'
#
loop_
_entity.id
_entity.type
_entity.pdbx_description
1 polymer ?
#
loop_
_entity_poly.entity_id
_entity_poly.type
_entity_poly.pdbx_seq_one_letter_code
_entity_poly.pdbx_strand_id
1 'polypeptide(L)'
;MTSPGRRARATAAQLQRLLPHAATGWWHRATWARRRLVSSRPGPRHQAPLSAYQAFLRSPSVPLAVRALKHDADPQAGWDVFQHVVSSPALAPRIPFFQAMLMFCRRRLPGKAPDVLRAALDRGVAVNDTLFCTFVGACRAADPPLCQDVVDLYARCGPRSHNVIASVANVCRLAKQPGPALGLLQDAVDGDVEFGEVLTSVLSACCADARSAAGADVAQRLVDLVRSGRIPAYAHNQAIFGNLIKALLSQARFDAAVDVTSVMEGVGVAPSSVTYTLLLSSLIRAAQLSLAMSVFERMAGRRVAVGVPVFASLVAACKRADDARRHLAVLYDHALANPALLLHDDFAACSLISAFDAVGHLATAEAVFARRCAASVPDAPVFMAMMTAYVRHSRSGGRPAGDVVGKALSVFASMVEHGVPVDGRAFTALVSACRGYSLPAVQRLHDYATGSPALLDDDFVVSAFISAYADCDAIVAAEQTFQARCASGRPAPGECVFSAMVAAYTRHGMFDEGMRAFEAFRASSSSSSLSVEAHTTALSLFSKAGRIAQAMSVFETALRQGVRVDGRVVAELVTACRRGSCRASLDQVHRHASDRAYLMQDDRVVSALIAAYSCTVESLAVAEQVFARRRAVGAPGVVVFNAMISAYGGHGRLANATAVFDDLKGVGVPPNDVTLCSLLSACNQVGAVRLAMSIVDEFERAWRIPPRSLETCTTLLSLYSRGDCLAEAFALLDAMVQSGTPIETLVFCGLADAAPPAFACVVAAYGRLSLAADLRRLHRVAESKAFLSDAFVVSALAASYGRCADWASVRAMHDVARRHGLMGDGGVVNALISAYGQCGDPGTAERLFVEGRSTADPSALSTVVAAYGRLSQLADLRRLHQVAAEESLLAQVAVVSAFISSYAQCGQLAESERLFRDLAATPDTSTFNAMIAAYSHHARLTSALDTYERLQRAGLKPNDVTLVSLLTACSHVGDLQRALAITAEFTTAWGIRVDARHTNCLVDLHARMGNLDEAERFIGDASDVTSWMTVLGACRKHDDLARAERVFATILSLPDSPDVLSHLPAAYVLMSNVYAANGRLADVQRLRRAMRARGLTKVPGQTSLLLPDRTVRFVCDDDRYRSDAGLRDAHGRMLEDLRASGYTPDLGVVTRRTSSADEARASVCRHSEKLAIAYALAALAPGEPIYATNNLRVCPDCHEATKRVSALYARDIYIRDANRHHHFRDGHCSCGDYW
;
A
#
# COMPACT_ATOMS: atom_id res chain seq x y z
N MET A 1 -29.28 27.36 38.54
CA MET A 1 -30.39 28.29 38.83
C MET A 1 -31.28 28.38 37.59
N THR A 2 -32.56 28.08 37.77
CA THR A 2 -33.76 28.63 37.07
C THR A 2 -33.83 28.66 35.53
N SER A 3 -34.50 27.63 34.98
CA SER A 3 -35.77 27.68 34.19
C SER A 3 -35.79 28.38 32.79
N PRO A 4 -36.85 28.21 31.96
CA PRO A 4 -36.94 27.08 31.01
C PRO A 4 -37.46 27.46 29.59
N GLY A 5 -37.34 26.57 28.60
CA GLY A 5 -37.99 26.75 27.29
C GLY A 5 -38.20 25.44 26.55
N ARG A 6 -39.39 24.85 26.73
CA ARG A 6 -39.80 23.52 26.25
C ARG A 6 -39.76 23.37 24.73
N ARG A 7 -39.21 22.23 24.28
CA ARG A 7 -39.48 21.59 22.98
C ARG A 7 -40.38 20.37 23.21
N ALA A 8 -41.43 20.25 22.39
CA ALA A 8 -42.04 19.02 21.87
C ALA A 8 -43.39 19.44 21.23
N ARG A 9 -43.87 18.92 20.12
CA ARG A 9 -43.44 17.95 19.09
C ARG A 9 -44.52 18.09 18.02
N ALA A 10 -44.16 18.03 16.75
CA ALA A 10 -44.96 17.34 15.71
C ALA A 10 -44.21 17.44 14.38
N THR A 11 -43.68 16.31 13.93
CA THR A 11 -43.33 16.08 12.53
C THR A 11 -44.59 15.77 11.74
N ALA A 12 -44.76 16.36 10.57
CA ALA A 12 -44.37 15.71 9.32
C ALA A 12 -44.97 16.42 8.11
N ALA A 13 -44.20 16.30 7.04
CA ALA A 13 -44.58 16.41 5.63
C ALA A 13 -44.66 17.82 5.03
N GLN A 14 -43.61 18.09 4.23
CA GLN A 14 -43.69 18.35 2.78
C GLN A 14 -44.49 19.59 2.36
N LEU A 15 -44.03 20.47 1.47
CA LEU A 15 -42.96 20.45 0.50
C LEU A 15 -42.83 21.90 0.01
N GLN A 16 -41.61 22.28 -0.39
CA GLN A 16 -41.32 23.33 -1.37
C GLN A 16 -41.81 24.76 -1.07
N ARG A 17 -40.85 25.56 -0.60
CA ARG A 17 -40.26 26.71 -1.33
C ARG A 17 -38.92 27.01 -0.62
N LEU A 18 -37.93 27.61 -1.25
CA LEU A 18 -37.79 29.07 -1.36
C LEU A 18 -36.53 29.32 -2.23
N LEU A 19 -36.64 30.04 -3.36
CA LEU A 19 -36.36 31.48 -3.55
C LEU A 19 -34.97 31.71 -4.20
N PRO A 20 -34.55 32.91 -4.67
CA PRO A 20 -35.18 34.24 -4.60
C PRO A 20 -35.13 35.12 -5.89
N HIS A 21 -35.92 36.21 -5.84
CA HIS A 21 -35.69 37.64 -6.23
C HIS A 21 -34.70 38.01 -7.36
N ALA A 22 -35.00 38.97 -8.25
CA ALA A 22 -35.35 40.38 -7.96
C ALA A 22 -36.13 41.04 -9.14
N ALA A 23 -37.21 41.79 -8.89
CA ALA A 23 -37.30 43.28 -8.93
C ALA A 23 -37.30 43.88 -10.36
N THR A 24 -38.12 44.86 -10.79
CA THR A 24 -39.13 45.74 -10.19
C THR A 24 -39.74 46.59 -11.33
N GLY A 25 -41.02 46.96 -11.20
CA GLY A 25 -41.67 48.09 -11.89
C GLY A 25 -42.16 47.77 -13.31
N TRP A 26 -43.43 47.90 -13.70
CA TRP A 26 -44.42 48.92 -13.36
C TRP A 26 -45.82 48.31 -13.56
N TRP A 27 -46.67 48.24 -12.53
CA TRP A 27 -48.13 48.24 -12.69
C TRP A 27 -48.78 48.73 -11.39
N HIS A 28 -49.20 49.99 -11.37
CA HIS A 28 -50.28 50.47 -10.51
C HIS A 28 -51.40 50.96 -11.42
N ARG A 29 -52.53 50.23 -11.43
CA ARG A 29 -53.82 50.72 -10.91
C ARG A 29 -54.95 49.76 -11.29
N ALA A 30 -55.87 49.66 -10.32
CA ALA A 30 -57.26 49.24 -10.44
C ALA A 30 -57.55 47.73 -10.44
N THR A 31 -57.41 47.12 -9.26
CA THR A 31 -58.45 46.22 -8.74
C THR A 31 -59.58 47.08 -8.19
N TRP A 32 -60.75 47.10 -8.82
CA TRP A 32 -62.05 47.19 -8.13
C TRP A 32 -63.14 46.66 -9.09
N ALA A 33 -64.11 45.96 -8.49
CA ALA A 33 -65.31 45.34 -9.08
C ALA A 33 -65.17 43.91 -9.62
N ARG A 34 -65.39 42.94 -8.73
CA ARG A 34 -66.27 41.78 -9.00
C ARG A 34 -66.83 41.24 -7.68
N ARG A 35 -68.07 41.63 -7.36
CA ARG A 35 -69.13 40.79 -6.77
C ARG A 35 -70.37 41.65 -6.52
N ARG A 36 -71.43 41.38 -7.27
CA ARG A 36 -72.81 41.33 -6.76
C ARG A 36 -73.68 40.59 -7.78
N LEU A 37 -74.25 39.49 -7.31
CA LEU A 37 -75.39 38.78 -7.89
C LEU A 37 -76.66 39.33 -7.22
N VAL A 38 -77.67 39.59 -8.06
CA VAL A 38 -79.13 39.44 -7.88
C VAL A 38 -79.94 40.45 -7.00
N SER A 39 -81.09 40.80 -7.59
CA SER A 39 -82.27 41.58 -7.14
C SER A 39 -82.11 43.11 -7.31
N SER A 40 -83.03 43.89 -7.92
CA SER A 40 -84.47 43.73 -8.15
C SER A 40 -85.00 44.76 -9.20
N ARG A 41 -85.86 44.29 -10.14
CA ARG A 41 -87.06 44.94 -10.76
C ARG A 41 -87.01 46.35 -11.44
N PRO A 42 -88.03 46.71 -12.28
CA PRO A 42 -87.84 47.28 -13.62
C PRO A 42 -88.18 48.78 -13.78
N GLY A 43 -87.77 49.37 -14.92
CA GLY A 43 -88.23 50.69 -15.40
C GLY A 43 -88.04 50.84 -16.93
N PRO A 44 -88.87 51.65 -17.62
CA PRO A 44 -89.05 51.57 -19.07
C PRO A 44 -88.10 52.45 -19.90
N ARG A 45 -87.81 51.94 -21.11
CA ARG A 45 -87.43 52.60 -22.38
C ARG A 45 -87.21 54.12 -22.36
N HIS A 46 -86.00 54.55 -22.76
CA HIS A 46 -85.78 55.60 -23.77
C HIS A 46 -84.47 55.35 -24.53
N GLN A 47 -84.51 55.66 -25.83
CA GLN A 47 -83.62 55.22 -26.90
C GLN A 47 -82.14 55.57 -26.68
N ALA A 48 -81.28 54.55 -26.65
CA ALA A 48 -79.84 54.71 -26.88
C ALA A 48 -79.62 55.05 -28.37
N PRO A 49 -78.63 55.91 -28.72
CA PRO A 49 -78.42 56.33 -30.10
C PRO A 49 -78.19 55.14 -31.03
N LEU A 50 -78.67 55.26 -32.28
CA LEU A 50 -78.56 54.23 -33.31
C LEU A 50 -77.15 53.61 -33.32
N SER A 51 -77.07 52.29 -33.25
CA SER A 51 -75.78 51.60 -33.25
C SER A 51 -75.02 51.94 -34.53
N ALA A 52 -73.70 52.10 -34.44
CA ALA A 52 -72.87 52.43 -35.60
C ALA A 52 -73.05 51.43 -36.77
N TYR A 53 -73.46 50.19 -36.45
CA TYR A 53 -73.90 49.18 -37.41
C TYR A 53 -75.17 49.58 -38.19
N GLN A 54 -76.22 50.05 -37.51
CA GLN A 54 -77.44 50.53 -38.16
C GLN A 54 -77.20 51.76 -39.05
N ALA A 55 -76.26 52.63 -38.66
CA ALA A 55 -75.86 53.77 -39.50
C ALA A 55 -75.14 53.32 -40.78
N PHE A 56 -74.31 52.29 -40.71
CA PHE A 56 -73.64 51.69 -41.87
C PHE A 56 -74.64 51.04 -42.84
N LEU A 57 -75.63 50.29 -42.33
CA LEU A 57 -76.65 49.65 -43.19
C LEU A 57 -77.50 50.66 -43.99
N ARG A 58 -77.71 51.87 -43.47
CA ARG A 58 -78.46 52.93 -44.16
C ARG A 58 -77.66 53.66 -45.24
N SER A 59 -76.35 53.83 -45.04
CA SER A 59 -75.47 54.51 -45.99
C SER A 59 -74.08 53.86 -45.94
N PRO A 60 -73.86 52.80 -46.74
CA PRO A 60 -72.60 52.05 -46.71
C PRO A 60 -71.43 52.94 -47.11
N SER A 61 -70.51 53.20 -46.17
CA SER A 61 -69.25 53.88 -46.45
C SER A 61 -68.12 53.30 -45.59
N VAL A 62 -66.90 53.31 -46.12
CA VAL A 62 -65.72 52.75 -45.44
C VAL A 62 -65.47 53.39 -44.06
N PRO A 63 -65.61 54.73 -43.86
CA PRO A 63 -65.44 55.35 -42.53
C PRO A 63 -66.49 54.91 -41.51
N LEU A 64 -67.75 54.75 -41.93
CA LEU A 64 -68.82 54.24 -41.05
C LEU A 64 -68.62 52.77 -40.71
N ALA A 65 -68.11 51.97 -41.65
CA ALA A 65 -67.73 50.58 -41.40
C ALA A 65 -66.60 50.47 -40.35
N VAL A 66 -65.55 51.29 -40.45
CA VAL A 66 -64.48 51.35 -39.43
C VAL A 66 -65.03 51.77 -38.06
N ARG A 67 -65.96 52.73 -38.02
CA ARG A 67 -66.59 53.18 -36.77
C ARG A 67 -67.45 52.07 -36.15
N ALA A 68 -68.19 51.33 -36.96
CA ALA A 68 -68.96 50.16 -36.52
C ALA A 68 -68.03 49.08 -35.92
N LEU A 69 -66.96 48.71 -36.60
CA LEU A 69 -65.98 47.70 -36.13
C LEU A 69 -65.24 48.10 -34.84
N LYS A 70 -65.10 49.40 -34.56
CA LYS A 70 -64.46 49.88 -33.32
C LYS A 70 -65.39 49.80 -32.11
N HIS A 71 -66.65 50.18 -32.28
CA HIS A 71 -67.60 50.40 -31.19
C HIS A 71 -68.60 49.27 -30.96
N ASP A 72 -68.90 48.46 -31.98
CA ASP A 72 -69.88 47.39 -31.83
C ASP A 72 -69.30 46.18 -31.09
N ALA A 73 -70.14 45.54 -30.28
CA ALA A 73 -69.76 44.37 -29.48
C ALA A 73 -70.24 43.06 -30.11
N ASP A 74 -71.18 43.11 -31.06
CA ASP A 74 -71.78 41.94 -31.70
C ASP A 74 -70.86 41.34 -32.78
N PRO A 75 -70.39 40.08 -32.61
CA PRO A 75 -69.57 39.38 -33.60
C PRO A 75 -70.23 39.27 -34.99
N GLN A 76 -71.52 38.97 -35.06
CA GLN A 76 -72.20 38.71 -36.33
C GLN A 76 -72.38 40.01 -37.12
N ALA A 77 -72.85 41.07 -36.46
CA ALA A 77 -72.96 42.40 -37.06
C ALA A 77 -71.60 42.90 -37.62
N GLY A 78 -70.51 42.71 -36.88
CA GLY A 78 -69.17 43.07 -37.36
C GLY A 78 -68.71 42.26 -38.57
N TRP A 79 -69.08 40.98 -38.66
CA TRP A 79 -68.79 40.13 -39.83
C TRP A 79 -69.62 40.52 -41.05
N ASP A 80 -70.89 40.84 -40.85
CA ASP A 80 -71.80 41.28 -41.93
C ASP A 80 -71.33 42.62 -42.53
N VAL A 81 -70.85 43.56 -41.70
CA VAL A 81 -70.18 44.80 -42.16
C VAL A 81 -69.01 44.47 -43.09
N PHE A 82 -68.16 43.51 -42.70
CA PHE A 82 -67.01 43.11 -43.49
C PHE A 82 -67.41 42.49 -44.83
N GLN A 83 -68.36 41.55 -44.83
CA GLN A 83 -68.86 40.90 -46.05
C GLN A 83 -69.48 41.90 -47.02
N HIS A 84 -70.27 42.86 -46.51
CA HIS A 84 -70.89 43.91 -47.33
C HIS A 84 -69.85 44.84 -47.96
N VAL A 85 -68.84 45.29 -47.20
CA VAL A 85 -67.78 46.16 -47.74
C VAL A 85 -66.95 45.47 -48.81
N VAL A 86 -66.58 44.20 -48.61
CA VAL A 86 -65.65 43.53 -49.53
C VAL A 86 -66.35 42.89 -50.73
N SER A 87 -67.65 42.56 -50.64
CA SER A 87 -68.45 42.12 -51.80
C SER A 87 -68.92 43.27 -52.71
N SER A 88 -68.89 44.52 -52.24
CA SER A 88 -69.35 45.68 -53.00
C SER A 88 -68.23 46.31 -53.83
N PRO A 89 -68.26 46.27 -55.18
CA PRO A 89 -67.23 46.87 -56.03
C PRO A 89 -67.16 48.41 -55.92
N ALA A 90 -68.25 49.06 -55.48
CA ALA A 90 -68.31 50.52 -55.29
C ALA A 90 -67.54 51.01 -54.03
N LEU A 91 -67.28 50.12 -53.07
CA LEU A 91 -66.52 50.44 -51.87
C LEU A 91 -65.07 50.03 -52.09
N ALA A 92 -64.14 50.99 -51.95
CA ALA A 92 -62.70 50.78 -52.07
C ALA A 92 -62.07 50.72 -50.66
N PRO A 93 -62.09 49.56 -49.97
CA PRO A 93 -61.48 49.43 -48.65
C PRO A 93 -59.96 49.56 -48.76
N ARG A 94 -59.38 50.41 -47.89
CA ARG A 94 -57.92 50.59 -47.76
C ARG A 94 -57.44 49.95 -46.46
N ILE A 95 -56.12 49.92 -46.25
CA ILE A 95 -55.45 49.34 -45.07
C ILE A 95 -56.15 49.64 -43.72
N PRO A 96 -56.60 50.88 -43.40
CA PRO A 96 -57.25 51.17 -42.11
C PRO A 96 -58.54 50.38 -41.86
N PHE A 97 -59.28 50.03 -42.92
CA PHE A 97 -60.48 49.21 -42.82
C PHE A 97 -60.15 47.76 -42.44
N PHE A 98 -59.24 47.13 -43.19
CA PHE A 98 -58.79 45.77 -42.89
C PHE A 98 -58.10 45.70 -41.51
N GLN A 99 -57.34 46.73 -41.12
CA GLN A 99 -56.72 46.80 -39.79
C GLN A 99 -57.76 46.91 -38.67
N ALA A 100 -58.80 47.73 -38.85
CA ALA A 100 -59.91 47.82 -37.90
C ALA A 100 -60.67 46.48 -37.80
N MET A 101 -60.86 45.79 -38.91
CA MET A 101 -61.47 44.46 -38.95
C MET A 101 -60.61 43.41 -38.25
N LEU A 102 -59.29 43.38 -38.48
CA LEU A 102 -58.40 42.45 -37.78
C LEU A 102 -58.34 42.72 -36.27
N MET A 103 -58.39 43.99 -35.85
CA MET A 103 -58.51 44.35 -34.42
C MET A 103 -59.87 43.96 -33.83
N PHE A 104 -60.93 43.93 -34.63
CA PHE A 104 -62.23 43.37 -34.24
C PHE A 104 -62.16 41.84 -34.13
N CYS A 105 -61.59 41.15 -35.13
CA CYS A 105 -61.33 39.71 -35.11
C CYS A 105 -60.53 39.30 -33.86
N ARG A 106 -59.44 40.00 -33.54
CA ARG A 106 -58.64 39.72 -32.32
C ARG A 106 -59.48 39.74 -31.04
N ARG A 107 -60.50 40.59 -30.97
CA ARG A 107 -61.35 40.76 -29.77
C ARG A 107 -62.55 39.81 -29.74
N ARG A 108 -63.11 39.46 -30.90
CA ARG A 108 -64.45 38.85 -31.02
C ARG A 108 -64.53 37.63 -31.94
N LEU A 109 -63.78 37.61 -33.05
CA LEU A 109 -63.83 36.57 -34.08
C LEU A 109 -62.42 36.17 -34.56
N PRO A 110 -61.58 35.59 -33.68
CA PRO A 110 -60.19 35.31 -34.04
C PRO A 110 -60.07 34.24 -35.14
N GLY A 111 -61.02 33.28 -35.20
CA GLY A 111 -61.13 32.27 -36.24
C GLY A 111 -61.30 32.81 -37.67
N LYS A 112 -61.76 34.06 -37.82
CA LYS A 112 -62.04 34.70 -39.12
C LYS A 112 -60.93 35.62 -39.61
N ALA A 113 -59.84 35.77 -38.85
CA ALA A 113 -58.71 36.62 -39.25
C ALA A 113 -58.06 36.22 -40.59
N PRO A 114 -57.90 34.92 -40.95
CA PRO A 114 -57.36 34.52 -42.26
C PRO A 114 -58.22 34.97 -43.44
N ASP A 115 -59.55 34.86 -43.29
CA ASP A 115 -60.51 35.26 -44.33
C ASP A 115 -60.43 36.78 -44.60
N VAL A 116 -60.17 37.58 -43.57
CA VAL A 116 -59.99 39.04 -43.69
C VAL A 116 -58.74 39.40 -44.48
N LEU A 117 -57.63 38.70 -44.23
CA LEU A 117 -56.38 38.97 -44.96
C LEU A 117 -56.43 38.44 -46.41
N ARG A 118 -57.04 37.27 -46.64
CA ARG A 118 -57.29 36.75 -48.00
C ARG A 118 -58.09 37.75 -48.84
N ALA A 119 -59.17 38.28 -48.28
CA ALA A 119 -60.00 39.25 -49.00
C ALA A 119 -59.28 40.59 -49.27
N ALA A 120 -58.32 40.98 -48.41
CA ALA A 120 -57.46 42.13 -48.68
C ALA A 120 -56.53 41.89 -49.89
N LEU A 121 -55.96 40.68 -49.99
CA LEU A 121 -55.12 40.27 -51.12
C LEU A 121 -55.92 40.17 -52.42
N ASP A 122 -57.11 39.56 -52.37
CA ASP A 122 -57.98 39.42 -53.55
C ASP A 122 -58.49 40.78 -54.06
N ARG A 123 -58.58 41.79 -53.18
CA ARG A 123 -58.83 43.20 -53.52
C ARG A 123 -57.58 43.98 -53.95
N GLY A 124 -56.42 43.35 -54.08
CA GLY A 124 -55.17 43.99 -54.52
C GLY A 124 -54.59 45.00 -53.51
N VAL A 125 -54.92 44.89 -52.23
CA VAL A 125 -54.38 45.79 -51.19
C VAL A 125 -52.95 45.39 -50.84
N ALA A 126 -52.00 46.30 -51.00
CA ALA A 126 -50.61 46.10 -50.58
C ALA A 126 -50.53 45.95 -49.04
N VAL A 127 -50.24 44.72 -48.58
CA VAL A 127 -50.15 44.40 -47.16
C VAL A 127 -48.82 44.91 -46.60
N ASN A 128 -48.87 45.92 -45.73
CA ASN A 128 -47.70 46.41 -45.02
C ASN A 128 -47.49 45.66 -43.69
N ASP A 129 -46.32 45.84 -43.08
CA ASP A 129 -45.93 45.21 -41.82
C ASP A 129 -46.95 45.40 -40.68
N THR A 130 -47.50 46.62 -40.56
CA THR A 130 -48.45 46.94 -39.49
C THR A 130 -49.76 46.16 -39.65
N LEU A 131 -50.27 46.05 -40.87
CA LEU A 131 -51.45 45.26 -41.17
C LEU A 131 -51.19 43.78 -40.93
N PHE A 132 -50.04 43.27 -41.37
CA PHE A 132 -49.65 41.88 -41.20
C PHE A 132 -49.46 41.50 -39.71
N CYS A 133 -48.75 42.31 -38.93
CA CYS A 133 -48.61 42.10 -37.47
C CYS A 133 -49.95 42.17 -36.74
N THR A 134 -50.89 43.02 -37.20
CA THR A 134 -52.26 43.07 -36.64
C THR A 134 -53.01 41.76 -36.96
N PHE A 135 -52.84 41.21 -38.15
CA PHE A 135 -53.37 39.90 -38.55
C PHE A 135 -52.81 38.77 -37.69
N VAL A 136 -51.47 38.69 -37.56
CA VAL A 136 -50.80 37.70 -36.72
C VAL A 136 -51.29 37.80 -35.26
N GLY A 137 -51.44 39.03 -34.75
CA GLY A 137 -51.99 39.29 -33.42
C GLY A 137 -53.45 38.82 -33.24
N ALA A 138 -54.26 38.84 -34.30
CA ALA A 138 -55.62 38.30 -34.29
C ALA A 138 -55.64 36.77 -34.33
N CYS A 139 -54.81 36.14 -35.18
CA CYS A 139 -54.65 34.69 -35.22
C CYS A 139 -54.07 34.13 -33.92
N ARG A 140 -53.23 34.88 -33.22
CA ARG A 140 -52.72 34.54 -31.88
C ARG A 140 -53.81 34.49 -30.81
N ALA A 141 -54.90 35.25 -30.98
CA ALA A 141 -56.01 35.28 -30.04
C ALA A 141 -57.00 34.11 -30.24
N ALA A 142 -56.83 33.29 -31.27
CA ALA A 142 -57.58 32.05 -31.45
C ALA A 142 -57.09 30.98 -30.48
N ASP A 143 -57.99 30.07 -30.07
CA ASP A 143 -57.67 28.90 -29.26
C ASP A 143 -58.13 27.62 -29.99
N PRO A 144 -57.22 26.82 -30.59
CA PRO A 144 -55.76 27.04 -30.66
C PRO A 144 -55.37 28.16 -31.65
N PRO A 145 -54.15 28.74 -31.54
CA PRO A 145 -53.66 29.75 -32.48
C PRO A 145 -53.60 29.22 -33.92
N LEU A 146 -54.01 30.03 -34.89
CA LEU A 146 -54.09 29.65 -36.32
C LEU A 146 -52.71 29.68 -37.00
N CYS A 147 -51.86 28.70 -36.71
CA CYS A 147 -50.48 28.65 -37.21
C CYS A 147 -50.40 28.45 -38.72
N GLN A 148 -51.10 27.44 -39.26
CA GLN A 148 -50.98 27.08 -40.68
C GLN A 148 -51.44 28.23 -41.60
N ASP A 149 -52.59 28.84 -41.29
CA ASP A 149 -53.10 29.98 -42.06
C ASP A 149 -52.13 31.17 -42.06
N VAL A 150 -51.45 31.43 -40.94
CA VAL A 150 -50.46 32.52 -40.84
C VAL A 150 -49.24 32.23 -41.71
N VAL A 151 -48.75 30.99 -41.73
CA VAL A 151 -47.59 30.58 -42.54
C VAL A 151 -47.93 30.63 -44.04
N ASP A 152 -49.08 30.09 -44.44
CA ASP A 152 -49.51 30.07 -45.84
C ASP A 152 -49.73 31.50 -46.38
N LEU A 153 -50.30 32.39 -45.56
CA LEU A 153 -50.49 33.79 -45.95
C LEU A 153 -49.20 34.60 -45.90
N TYR A 154 -48.28 34.30 -44.98
CA TYR A 154 -46.94 34.89 -44.98
C TYR A 154 -46.21 34.62 -46.32
N ALA A 155 -46.23 33.36 -46.79
CA ALA A 155 -45.64 32.97 -48.07
C ALA A 155 -46.24 33.71 -49.28
N ARG A 156 -47.52 34.10 -49.20
CA ARG A 156 -48.21 34.88 -50.26
C ARG A 156 -47.97 36.39 -50.19
N CYS A 157 -47.78 36.96 -49.00
CA CYS A 157 -47.76 38.42 -48.81
C CYS A 157 -46.34 39.01 -48.86
N GLY A 158 -45.33 38.29 -48.35
CA GLY A 158 -43.93 38.69 -48.42
C GLY A 158 -43.41 39.93 -47.63
N PRO A 159 -44.06 40.52 -46.59
CA PRO A 159 -43.47 41.63 -45.85
C PRO A 159 -42.32 41.17 -44.93
N ARG A 160 -41.08 41.16 -45.45
CA ARG A 160 -39.87 40.64 -44.79
C ARG A 160 -39.24 41.66 -43.84
N SER A 161 -39.96 42.09 -42.79
CA SER A 161 -39.33 42.86 -41.70
C SER A 161 -39.12 42.01 -40.46
N HIS A 162 -38.17 42.42 -39.62
CA HIS A 162 -37.82 41.69 -38.41
C HIS A 162 -39.02 41.50 -37.47
N ASN A 163 -39.94 42.47 -37.44
CA ASN A 163 -41.15 42.41 -36.61
C ASN A 163 -42.18 41.42 -37.14
N VAL A 164 -42.33 41.34 -38.47
CA VAL A 164 -43.24 40.38 -39.10
C VAL A 164 -42.72 38.95 -38.88
N ILE A 165 -41.45 38.72 -39.19
CA ILE A 165 -40.83 37.39 -39.07
C ILE A 165 -40.86 36.92 -37.60
N ALA A 166 -40.53 37.80 -36.65
CA ALA A 166 -40.61 37.49 -35.22
C ALA A 166 -42.05 37.17 -34.77
N SER A 167 -43.04 37.90 -35.28
CA SER A 167 -44.45 37.70 -34.95
C SER A 167 -44.96 36.35 -35.46
N VAL A 168 -44.63 35.98 -36.71
CA VAL A 168 -44.97 34.67 -37.30
C VAL A 168 -44.32 33.55 -36.51
N ALA A 169 -43.00 33.62 -36.27
CA ALA A 169 -42.28 32.63 -35.50
C ALA A 169 -42.86 32.44 -34.08
N ASN A 170 -43.27 33.53 -33.43
CA ASN A 170 -43.88 33.46 -32.09
C ASN A 170 -45.28 32.81 -32.11
N VAL A 171 -46.08 33.00 -33.17
CA VAL A 171 -47.36 32.28 -33.32
C VAL A 171 -47.13 30.78 -33.53
N CYS A 172 -46.17 30.39 -34.37
CA CYS A 172 -45.78 28.98 -34.52
C CYS A 172 -45.38 28.35 -33.18
N ARG A 173 -44.60 29.07 -32.38
CA ARG A 173 -44.20 28.63 -31.04
C ARG A 173 -45.38 28.49 -30.07
N LEU A 174 -46.28 29.48 -30.03
CA LEU A 174 -47.47 29.44 -29.17
C LEU A 174 -48.46 28.34 -29.57
N ALA A 175 -48.55 28.02 -30.86
CA ALA A 175 -49.33 26.89 -31.38
C ALA A 175 -48.68 25.52 -31.10
N LYS A 176 -47.51 25.48 -30.44
CA LYS A 176 -46.68 24.27 -30.25
C LYS A 176 -46.29 23.58 -31.56
N GLN A 177 -46.20 24.35 -32.65
CA GLN A 177 -45.77 23.90 -33.98
C GLN A 177 -44.56 24.72 -34.44
N PRO A 178 -43.35 24.49 -33.89
CA PRO A 178 -42.17 25.29 -34.22
C PRO A 178 -41.55 24.97 -35.59
N GLY A 179 -41.91 23.85 -36.22
CA GLY A 179 -41.34 23.40 -37.50
C GLY A 179 -41.43 24.42 -38.64
N PRO A 180 -42.62 24.98 -38.94
CA PRO A 180 -42.78 26.02 -39.97
C PRO A 180 -41.95 27.28 -39.72
N ALA A 181 -41.63 27.60 -38.46
CA ALA A 181 -40.80 28.77 -38.13
C ALA A 181 -39.32 28.60 -38.47
N LEU A 182 -38.83 27.37 -38.69
CA LEU A 182 -37.42 27.10 -38.99
C LEU A 182 -36.99 27.62 -40.36
N GLY A 183 -37.90 27.60 -41.36
CA GLY A 183 -37.64 28.13 -42.70
C GLY A 183 -37.50 29.65 -42.76
N LEU A 184 -38.06 30.36 -41.76
CA LEU A 184 -38.07 31.82 -41.71
C LEU A 184 -36.68 32.45 -41.54
N LEU A 185 -35.70 31.69 -41.04
CA LEU A 185 -34.32 32.18 -40.99
C LEU A 185 -33.77 32.41 -42.40
N GLN A 186 -34.01 31.46 -43.31
CA GLN A 186 -33.54 31.60 -44.69
C GLN A 186 -34.22 32.79 -45.38
N ASP A 187 -35.52 32.98 -45.16
CA ASP A 187 -36.24 34.14 -45.67
C ASP A 187 -35.69 35.48 -45.16
N ALA A 188 -35.28 35.53 -43.89
CA ALA A 188 -34.67 36.71 -43.29
C ALA A 188 -33.27 37.00 -43.88
N VAL A 189 -32.47 35.96 -44.12
CA VAL A 189 -31.14 36.09 -44.74
C VAL A 189 -31.24 36.50 -46.20
N ASP A 190 -32.08 35.81 -46.99
CA ASP A 190 -32.29 36.10 -48.42
C ASP A 190 -32.94 37.48 -48.64
N GLY A 191 -33.72 37.95 -47.66
CA GLY A 191 -34.37 39.27 -47.66
C GLY A 191 -33.52 40.41 -47.09
N ASP A 192 -32.26 40.14 -46.72
CA ASP A 192 -31.34 41.11 -46.09
C ASP A 192 -31.90 41.84 -44.85
N VAL A 193 -32.70 41.14 -44.05
CA VAL A 193 -33.44 41.72 -42.92
C VAL A 193 -32.50 41.99 -41.73
N GLU A 194 -32.65 43.15 -41.09
CA GLU A 194 -31.93 43.49 -39.86
C GLU A 194 -32.35 42.57 -38.69
N PHE A 195 -31.39 41.87 -38.08
CA PHE A 195 -31.68 40.94 -36.99
C PHE A 195 -31.78 41.63 -35.63
N GLY A 196 -33.00 42.02 -35.24
CA GLY A 196 -33.36 42.53 -33.92
C GLY A 196 -33.27 41.49 -32.78
N GLU A 197 -33.25 41.95 -31.51
CA GLU A 197 -33.18 41.08 -30.32
C GLU A 197 -34.36 40.12 -30.24
N VAL A 198 -35.55 40.67 -30.50
CA VAL A 198 -36.81 39.94 -30.44
C VAL A 198 -36.84 38.83 -31.50
N LEU A 199 -36.37 39.11 -32.71
CA LEU A 199 -36.32 38.13 -33.80
C LEU A 199 -35.36 36.98 -33.44
N THR A 200 -34.14 37.32 -33.04
CA THR A 200 -33.10 36.33 -32.68
C THR A 200 -33.51 35.48 -31.49
N SER A 201 -34.14 36.10 -30.48
CA SER A 201 -34.66 35.40 -29.30
C SER A 201 -35.78 34.41 -29.65
N VAL A 202 -36.77 34.83 -30.44
CA VAL A 202 -37.88 33.95 -30.83
C VAL A 202 -37.40 32.79 -31.72
N LEU A 203 -36.52 33.06 -32.69
CA LEU A 203 -35.96 32.01 -33.55
C LEU A 203 -35.13 31.00 -32.76
N SER A 204 -34.28 31.45 -31.83
CA SER A 204 -33.53 30.54 -30.95
C SER A 204 -34.45 29.67 -30.09
N ALA A 205 -35.54 30.24 -29.55
CA ALA A 205 -36.53 29.49 -28.78
C ALA A 205 -37.28 28.46 -29.65
N CYS A 206 -37.65 28.82 -30.89
CA CYS A 206 -38.25 27.87 -31.84
C CYS A 206 -37.30 26.70 -32.16
N CYS A 207 -36.01 26.96 -32.32
CA CYS A 207 -35.01 25.89 -32.53
C CYS A 207 -34.96 24.93 -31.32
N ALA A 208 -34.97 25.48 -30.10
CA ALA A 208 -34.95 24.68 -28.87
C ALA A 208 -36.24 23.85 -28.66
N ASP A 209 -37.38 24.40 -29.03
CA ASP A 209 -38.69 23.75 -28.90
C ASP A 209 -38.92 22.68 -29.99
N ALA A 210 -38.32 22.82 -31.17
CA ALA A 210 -38.48 21.90 -32.29
C ALA A 210 -37.92 20.50 -32.04
N ARG A 211 -36.80 20.39 -31.29
CA ARG A 211 -36.11 19.12 -30.99
C ARG A 211 -35.92 18.20 -32.21
N SER A 212 -35.65 18.79 -33.38
CA SER A 212 -35.50 18.10 -34.66
C SER A 212 -34.15 18.41 -35.30
N ALA A 213 -33.71 17.58 -36.27
CA ALA A 213 -32.49 17.80 -37.04
C ALA A 213 -32.48 19.18 -37.72
N ALA A 214 -33.59 19.56 -38.35
CA ALA A 214 -33.77 20.88 -38.95
C ALA A 214 -33.64 22.02 -37.92
N GLY A 215 -34.13 21.82 -36.69
CA GLY A 215 -33.97 22.79 -35.61
C GLY A 215 -32.51 22.97 -35.18
N ALA A 216 -31.73 21.89 -35.17
CA ALA A 216 -30.29 21.95 -34.89
C ALA A 216 -29.48 22.57 -36.05
N ASP A 217 -29.88 22.35 -37.30
CA ASP A 217 -29.26 23.01 -38.47
C ASP A 217 -29.47 24.52 -38.45
N VAL A 218 -30.69 24.97 -38.16
CA VAL A 218 -31.01 26.39 -38.03
C VAL A 218 -30.29 27.00 -36.82
N ALA A 219 -30.20 26.27 -35.70
CA ALA A 219 -29.41 26.73 -34.54
C ALA A 219 -27.93 26.92 -34.89
N GLN A 220 -27.32 25.99 -35.64
CA GLN A 220 -25.92 26.12 -36.09
C GLN A 220 -25.75 27.35 -37.00
N ARG A 221 -26.65 27.55 -37.97
CA ARG A 221 -26.62 28.72 -38.84
C ARG A 221 -26.75 30.03 -38.07
N LEU A 222 -27.60 30.08 -37.03
CA LEU A 222 -27.68 31.24 -36.14
C LEU A 222 -26.36 31.51 -35.41
N VAL A 223 -25.66 30.46 -34.95
CA VAL A 223 -24.34 30.60 -34.33
C VAL A 223 -23.31 31.16 -35.32
N ASP A 224 -23.31 30.69 -36.58
CA ASP A 224 -22.40 31.16 -37.62
C ASP A 224 -22.69 32.62 -38.06
N LEU A 225 -23.97 33.02 -38.07
CA LEU A 225 -24.38 34.39 -38.34
C LEU A 225 -23.99 35.36 -37.20
N VAL A 226 -24.02 34.90 -35.94
CA VAL A 226 -23.49 35.67 -34.80
C VAL A 226 -21.97 35.77 -34.89
N ARG A 227 -21.27 34.67 -35.22
CA ARG A 227 -19.82 34.64 -35.38
C ARG A 227 -19.32 35.57 -36.48
N SER A 228 -20.02 35.63 -37.62
CA SER A 228 -19.67 36.52 -38.73
C SER A 228 -20.02 37.99 -38.47
N GLY A 229 -20.68 38.32 -37.35
CA GLY A 229 -21.09 39.68 -37.01
C GLY A 229 -22.35 40.16 -37.74
N ARG A 230 -23.01 39.31 -38.54
CA ARG A 230 -24.26 39.66 -39.24
C ARG A 230 -25.44 39.84 -38.28
N ILE A 231 -25.45 39.07 -37.19
CA ILE A 231 -26.38 39.24 -36.07
C ILE A 231 -25.60 39.86 -34.90
N PRO A 232 -25.93 41.10 -34.47
CA PRO A 232 -25.36 41.67 -33.26
C PRO A 232 -25.68 40.77 -32.07
N ALA A 233 -24.66 40.37 -31.32
CA ALA A 233 -24.90 39.67 -30.07
C ALA A 233 -25.48 40.65 -29.05
N TYR A 234 -26.75 40.46 -28.70
CA TYR A 234 -27.38 41.20 -27.61
C TYR A 234 -26.68 40.81 -26.31
N ALA A 235 -25.71 41.63 -25.90
CA ALA A 235 -24.69 41.28 -24.92
C ALA A 235 -25.22 40.82 -23.55
N HIS A 236 -26.49 41.08 -23.25
CA HIS A 236 -27.12 40.73 -21.98
C HIS A 236 -28.05 39.50 -22.06
N ASN A 237 -28.35 38.97 -23.24
CA ASN A 237 -29.38 37.96 -23.41
C ASN A 237 -28.81 36.53 -23.46
N GLN A 238 -28.45 35.99 -22.30
CA GLN A 238 -27.95 34.61 -22.14
C GLN A 238 -28.96 33.53 -22.55
N ALA A 239 -30.26 33.85 -22.61
CA ALA A 239 -31.31 32.90 -22.97
C ALA A 239 -31.23 32.48 -24.44
N ILE A 240 -30.76 33.36 -25.33
CA ILE A 240 -30.56 33.05 -26.76
C ILE A 240 -29.57 31.90 -26.90
N PHE A 241 -28.38 32.04 -26.32
CA PHE A 241 -27.34 31.01 -26.38
C PHE A 241 -27.73 29.73 -25.64
N GLY A 242 -28.44 29.84 -24.51
CA GLY A 242 -28.99 28.68 -23.81
C GLY A 242 -29.97 27.86 -24.67
N ASN A 243 -30.83 28.54 -25.44
CA ASN A 243 -31.74 27.90 -26.38
C ASN A 243 -31.01 27.23 -27.56
N LEU A 244 -29.99 27.90 -28.12
CA LEU A 244 -29.17 27.34 -29.20
C LEU A 244 -28.43 26.07 -28.73
N ILE A 245 -27.81 26.12 -27.55
CA ILE A 245 -27.17 24.95 -26.92
C ILE A 245 -28.19 23.82 -26.74
N LYS A 246 -29.38 24.12 -26.21
CA LYS A 246 -30.45 23.12 -26.02
C LYS A 246 -30.89 22.47 -27.34
N ALA A 247 -31.00 23.25 -28.41
CA ALA A 247 -31.34 22.74 -29.75
C ALA A 247 -30.26 21.79 -30.29
N LEU A 248 -28.99 22.19 -30.24
CA LEU A 248 -27.86 21.39 -30.71
C LEU A 248 -27.70 20.08 -29.90
N LEU A 249 -27.82 20.17 -28.58
CA LEU A 249 -27.75 19.00 -27.69
C LEU A 249 -28.89 18.00 -27.93
N SER A 250 -30.08 18.47 -28.34
CA SER A 250 -31.22 17.58 -28.62
C SER A 250 -30.96 16.62 -29.79
N GLN A 251 -30.00 16.93 -30.66
CA GLN A 251 -29.59 16.14 -31.82
C GLN A 251 -28.14 15.65 -31.70
N ALA A 252 -27.60 15.55 -30.48
CA ALA A 252 -26.26 15.04 -30.20
C ALA A 252 -25.11 15.79 -30.91
N ARG A 253 -25.30 17.06 -31.29
CA ARG A 253 -24.24 17.91 -31.87
C ARG A 253 -23.39 18.56 -30.77
N PHE A 254 -22.61 17.73 -30.08
CA PHE A 254 -21.93 18.12 -28.84
C PHE A 254 -20.81 19.15 -29.05
N ASP A 255 -19.95 18.96 -30.06
CA ASP A 255 -18.84 19.88 -30.34
C ASP A 255 -19.35 21.28 -30.70
N ALA A 256 -20.38 21.33 -31.56
CA ALA A 256 -21.09 22.56 -31.89
C ALA A 256 -21.68 23.24 -30.65
N ALA A 257 -22.30 22.49 -29.74
CA ALA A 257 -22.86 23.03 -28.51
C ALA A 257 -21.78 23.60 -27.56
N VAL A 258 -20.61 22.97 -27.49
CA VAL A 258 -19.46 23.48 -26.71
C VAL A 258 -18.87 24.72 -27.37
N ASP A 259 -18.77 24.74 -28.70
CA ASP A 259 -18.28 25.86 -29.48
C ASP A 259 -19.14 27.13 -29.33
N VAL A 260 -20.45 27.00 -29.03
CA VAL A 260 -21.29 28.15 -28.65
C VAL A 260 -20.69 28.93 -27.48
N THR A 261 -20.04 28.27 -26.51
CA THR A 261 -19.38 29.01 -25.40
C THR A 261 -18.25 29.89 -25.89
N SER A 262 -17.46 29.44 -26.86
CA SER A 262 -16.41 30.24 -27.50
C SER A 262 -17.00 31.41 -28.28
N VAL A 263 -18.13 31.21 -28.95
CA VAL A 263 -18.85 32.28 -29.68
C VAL A 263 -19.41 33.32 -28.72
N MET A 264 -20.03 32.90 -27.61
CA MET A 264 -20.48 33.80 -26.54
C MET A 264 -19.35 34.67 -26.03
N GLU A 265 -18.20 34.07 -25.75
CA GLU A 265 -17.00 34.76 -25.27
C GLU A 265 -16.46 35.78 -26.31
N GLY A 266 -16.43 35.41 -27.60
CA GLY A 266 -15.96 36.26 -28.70
C GLY A 266 -16.84 37.49 -28.97
N VAL A 267 -18.11 37.45 -28.58
CA VAL A 267 -19.05 38.57 -28.69
C VAL A 267 -19.27 39.31 -27.36
N GLY A 268 -18.46 39.02 -26.33
CA GLY A 268 -18.48 39.73 -25.06
C GLY A 268 -19.52 39.24 -24.04
N VAL A 269 -20.12 38.07 -24.24
CA VAL A 269 -21.10 37.46 -23.33
C VAL A 269 -20.43 36.35 -22.53
N ALA A 270 -20.26 36.53 -21.22
CA ALA A 270 -19.69 35.49 -20.36
C ALA A 270 -20.66 34.31 -20.17
N PRO A 271 -20.25 33.05 -20.43
CA PRO A 271 -21.06 31.87 -20.11
C PRO A 271 -21.30 31.78 -18.59
N SER A 272 -22.55 31.55 -18.19
CA SER A 272 -22.93 31.44 -16.78
C SER A 272 -22.85 30.00 -16.25
N SER A 273 -22.96 29.83 -14.93
CA SER A 273 -23.04 28.51 -14.29
C SER A 273 -24.20 27.66 -14.84
N VAL A 274 -25.31 28.30 -15.25
CA VAL A 274 -26.46 27.64 -15.89
C VAL A 274 -26.09 27.08 -17.27
N THR A 275 -25.35 27.85 -18.07
CA THR A 275 -24.87 27.43 -19.40
C THR A 275 -23.95 26.21 -19.30
N TYR A 276 -22.95 26.25 -18.42
CA TYR A 276 -22.05 25.12 -18.20
C TYR A 276 -22.76 23.90 -17.61
N THR A 277 -23.68 24.10 -16.65
CA THR A 277 -24.48 23.02 -16.05
C THR A 277 -25.31 22.26 -17.10
N LEU A 278 -25.91 22.99 -18.05
CA LEU A 278 -26.68 22.40 -19.15
C LEU A 278 -25.80 21.52 -20.04
N LEU A 279 -24.62 22.03 -20.44
CA LEU A 279 -23.65 21.28 -21.24
C LEU A 279 -23.17 20.03 -20.49
N LEU A 280 -22.66 20.19 -19.27
CA LEU A 280 -22.11 19.07 -18.48
C LEU A 280 -23.16 17.98 -18.24
N SER A 281 -24.37 18.34 -17.82
CA SER A 281 -25.44 17.36 -17.56
C SER A 281 -25.90 16.62 -18.83
N SER A 282 -25.78 17.24 -20.01
CA SER A 282 -26.09 16.58 -21.28
C SER A 282 -24.96 15.66 -21.75
N LEU A 283 -23.71 16.10 -21.64
CA LEU A 283 -22.52 15.34 -22.04
C LEU A 283 -22.35 14.08 -21.18
N ILE A 284 -22.58 14.20 -19.87
CA ILE A 284 -22.54 13.07 -18.93
C ILE A 284 -23.59 12.02 -19.31
N ARG A 285 -24.82 12.44 -19.63
CA ARG A 285 -25.90 11.51 -20.06
C ARG A 285 -25.61 10.85 -21.40
N ALA A 286 -24.88 11.53 -22.28
CA ALA A 286 -24.44 11.00 -23.57
C ALA A 286 -23.13 10.20 -23.50
N ALA A 287 -22.58 9.97 -22.30
CA ALA A 287 -21.30 9.30 -22.07
C ALA A 287 -20.09 9.94 -22.77
N GLN A 288 -20.15 11.25 -23.08
CA GLN A 288 -19.06 12.02 -23.69
C GLN A 288 -18.15 12.63 -22.62
N LEU A 289 -17.41 11.77 -21.89
CA LEU A 289 -16.64 12.20 -20.71
C LEU A 289 -15.48 13.14 -21.04
N SER A 290 -14.73 12.90 -22.12
CA SER A 290 -13.59 13.75 -22.52
C SER A 290 -14.02 15.19 -22.78
N LEU A 291 -15.14 15.37 -23.50
CA LEU A 291 -15.73 16.67 -23.77
C LEU A 291 -16.35 17.29 -22.52
N ALA A 292 -16.94 16.48 -21.62
CA ALA A 292 -17.43 16.98 -20.33
C ALA A 292 -16.29 17.52 -19.45
N MET A 293 -15.15 16.84 -19.42
CA MET A 293 -13.98 17.27 -18.65
C MET A 293 -13.34 18.54 -19.23
N SER A 294 -13.28 18.70 -20.56
CA SER A 294 -12.79 19.94 -21.16
C SER A 294 -13.70 21.14 -20.89
N VAL A 295 -15.03 20.92 -20.86
CA VAL A 295 -16.01 21.94 -20.45
C VAL A 295 -15.85 22.29 -18.97
N PHE A 296 -15.62 21.29 -18.10
CA PHE A 296 -15.36 21.51 -16.67
C PHE A 296 -14.10 22.33 -16.43
N GLU A 297 -12.98 21.99 -17.08
CA GLU A 297 -11.72 22.73 -16.96
C GLU A 297 -11.87 24.17 -17.45
N ARG A 298 -12.62 24.39 -18.54
CA ARG A 298 -12.94 25.74 -19.04
C ARG A 298 -13.76 26.53 -18.03
N MET A 299 -14.77 25.91 -17.40
CA MET A 299 -15.59 26.51 -16.36
C MET A 299 -14.77 26.85 -15.12
N ALA A 300 -13.89 25.95 -14.68
CA ALA A 300 -13.01 26.11 -13.53
C ALA A 300 -11.95 27.20 -13.75
N GLY A 301 -11.30 27.24 -14.92
CA GLY A 301 -10.33 28.28 -15.27
C GLY A 301 -10.92 29.69 -15.29
N ARG A 302 -12.24 29.80 -15.53
CA ARG A 302 -13.00 31.06 -15.50
C ARG A 302 -13.62 31.36 -14.15
N ARG A 303 -13.26 30.59 -13.11
CA ARG A 303 -13.71 30.73 -11.71
C ARG A 303 -15.24 30.73 -11.55
N VAL A 304 -15.96 30.04 -12.42
CA VAL A 304 -17.41 29.88 -12.30
C VAL A 304 -17.68 28.70 -11.36
N ALA A 305 -18.46 28.94 -10.30
CA ALA A 305 -18.75 27.92 -9.30
C ALA A 305 -19.54 26.74 -9.87
N VAL A 306 -19.04 25.52 -9.61
CA VAL A 306 -19.68 24.26 -10.00
C VAL A 306 -20.64 23.84 -8.90
N GLY A 307 -21.91 23.66 -9.24
CA GLY A 307 -22.90 23.19 -8.28
C GLY A 307 -22.65 21.73 -7.86
N VAL A 308 -22.94 21.42 -6.60
CA VAL A 308 -22.80 20.09 -5.99
C VAL A 308 -23.41 18.95 -6.84
N PRO A 309 -24.64 19.06 -7.41
CA PRO A 309 -25.23 17.96 -8.19
C PRO A 309 -24.49 17.65 -9.50
N VAL A 310 -23.98 18.68 -10.17
CA VAL A 310 -23.21 18.54 -11.42
C VAL A 310 -21.84 17.96 -11.11
N PHE A 311 -21.20 18.44 -10.05
CA PHE A 311 -19.93 17.92 -9.56
C PHE A 311 -20.02 16.43 -9.21
N ALA A 312 -21.03 16.04 -8.42
CA ALA A 312 -21.26 14.63 -8.08
C ALA A 312 -21.56 13.76 -9.33
N SER A 313 -22.31 14.30 -10.30
CA SER A 313 -22.57 13.61 -11.57
C SER A 313 -21.30 13.40 -12.41
N LEU A 314 -20.37 14.37 -12.40
CA LEU A 314 -19.06 14.26 -13.05
C LEU A 314 -18.19 13.21 -12.36
N VAL A 315 -18.11 13.24 -11.03
CA VAL A 315 -17.37 12.26 -10.23
C VAL A 315 -17.89 10.84 -10.51
N ALA A 316 -19.22 10.66 -10.55
CA ALA A 316 -19.85 9.38 -10.87
C ALA A 316 -19.58 8.92 -12.32
N ALA A 317 -19.49 9.85 -13.27
CA ALA A 317 -19.13 9.53 -14.66
C ALA A 317 -17.65 9.11 -14.77
N CYS A 318 -16.75 9.80 -14.07
CA CYS A 318 -15.31 9.48 -14.05
C CYS A 318 -15.03 8.09 -13.47
N LYS A 319 -15.81 7.63 -12.49
CA LYS A 319 -15.69 6.30 -11.89
C LYS A 319 -15.74 5.14 -12.91
N ARG A 320 -16.38 5.33 -14.07
CA ARG A 320 -16.58 4.29 -15.09
C ARG A 320 -15.61 4.37 -16.28
N ALA A 321 -14.66 5.30 -16.25
CA ALA A 321 -13.73 5.53 -17.36
C ALA A 321 -12.37 4.86 -17.13
N ASP A 322 -11.69 4.49 -18.22
CA ASP A 322 -10.35 3.90 -18.15
C ASP A 322 -9.32 4.85 -17.50
N ASP A 323 -9.42 6.16 -17.78
CA ASP A 323 -8.58 7.22 -17.20
C ASP A 323 -9.16 7.84 -15.90
N ALA A 324 -9.90 7.06 -15.10
CA ALA A 324 -10.58 7.56 -13.90
C ALA A 324 -9.64 8.32 -12.93
N ARG A 325 -8.39 7.85 -12.75
CA ARG A 325 -7.42 8.46 -11.82
C ARG A 325 -7.12 9.92 -12.15
N ARG A 326 -6.85 10.20 -13.43
CA ARG A 326 -6.45 11.52 -13.89
C ARG A 326 -7.61 12.52 -13.76
N HIS A 327 -8.80 12.14 -14.21
CA HIS A 327 -9.97 13.00 -14.13
C HIS A 327 -10.41 13.26 -12.67
N LEU A 328 -10.34 12.24 -11.79
CA LEU A 328 -10.65 12.41 -10.37
C LEU A 328 -9.64 13.32 -9.65
N ALA A 329 -8.36 13.31 -10.04
CA ALA A 329 -7.37 14.25 -9.51
C ALA A 329 -7.73 15.71 -9.84
N VAL A 330 -8.09 16.00 -11.10
CA VAL A 330 -8.52 17.35 -11.54
C VAL A 330 -9.78 17.81 -10.77
N LEU A 331 -10.75 16.93 -10.58
CA LEU A 331 -11.96 17.23 -9.80
C LEU A 331 -11.64 17.47 -8.32
N TYR A 332 -10.68 16.73 -7.75
CA TYR A 332 -10.25 16.89 -6.37
C TYR A 332 -9.48 18.20 -6.15
N ASP A 333 -8.58 18.59 -7.05
CA ASP A 333 -7.89 19.89 -6.98
C ASP A 333 -8.87 21.06 -7.02
N HIS A 334 -9.93 20.95 -7.83
CA HIS A 334 -11.00 21.95 -7.84
C HIS A 334 -11.80 21.98 -6.54
N ALA A 335 -12.08 20.81 -5.94
CA ALA A 335 -12.74 20.72 -4.64
C ALA A 335 -11.88 21.31 -3.51
N LEU A 336 -10.56 21.12 -3.56
CA LEU A 336 -9.59 21.73 -2.64
C LEU A 336 -9.56 23.26 -2.75
N ALA A 337 -9.77 23.81 -3.95
CA ALA A 337 -9.88 25.25 -4.16
C ALA A 337 -11.21 25.84 -3.63
N ASN A 338 -12.25 25.02 -3.47
CA ASN A 338 -13.59 25.46 -3.04
C ASN A 338 -14.14 24.57 -1.89
N PRO A 339 -13.45 24.46 -0.75
CA PRO A 339 -13.77 23.49 0.29
C PRO A 339 -15.16 23.72 0.91
N ALA A 340 -15.57 24.99 1.07
CA ALA A 340 -16.87 25.34 1.64
C ALA A 340 -18.07 24.89 0.81
N LEU A 341 -17.92 24.83 -0.51
CA LEU A 341 -18.99 24.44 -1.42
C LEU A 341 -19.03 22.93 -1.67
N LEU A 342 -17.85 22.27 -1.71
CA LEU A 342 -17.74 20.90 -2.20
C LEU A 342 -17.23 19.90 -1.16
N LEU A 343 -16.28 20.27 -0.30
CA LEU A 343 -15.72 19.34 0.70
C LEU A 343 -16.47 19.37 2.03
N HIS A 344 -17.20 20.45 2.33
CA HIS A 344 -18.07 20.56 3.49
C HIS A 344 -19.52 20.08 3.23
N ASP A 345 -19.86 19.80 1.97
CA ASP A 345 -21.12 19.19 1.59
C ASP A 345 -21.02 17.66 1.63
N ASP A 346 -21.95 17.01 2.34
CA ASP A 346 -21.95 15.56 2.54
C ASP A 346 -22.10 14.76 1.25
N PHE A 347 -22.92 15.25 0.31
CA PHE A 347 -23.20 14.54 -0.94
C PHE A 347 -22.00 14.56 -1.89
N ALA A 348 -21.32 15.71 -2.00
CA ALA A 348 -20.09 15.83 -2.77
C ALA A 348 -18.92 15.04 -2.15
N ALA A 349 -18.74 15.11 -0.82
CA ALA A 349 -17.70 14.36 -0.12
C ALA A 349 -17.91 12.84 -0.25
N CYS A 350 -19.14 12.34 -0.05
CA CYS A 350 -19.49 10.92 -0.20
C CYS A 350 -19.23 10.42 -1.64
N SER A 351 -19.57 11.23 -2.64
CA SER A 351 -19.32 10.91 -4.05
C SER A 351 -17.82 10.78 -4.35
N LEU A 352 -16.98 11.68 -3.82
CA LEU A 352 -15.52 11.63 -3.99
C LEU A 352 -14.89 10.43 -3.28
N ILE A 353 -15.27 10.16 -2.03
CA ILE A 353 -14.79 8.98 -1.27
C ILE A 353 -15.09 7.70 -2.06
N SER A 354 -16.35 7.56 -2.53
CA SER A 354 -16.80 6.39 -3.30
C SER A 354 -16.13 6.24 -4.67
N ALA A 355 -15.64 7.33 -5.26
CA ALA A 355 -14.93 7.31 -6.53
C ALA A 355 -13.45 6.97 -6.36
N PHE A 356 -12.77 7.57 -5.38
CA PHE A 356 -11.38 7.24 -5.08
C PHE A 356 -11.21 5.80 -4.56
N ASP A 357 -12.16 5.30 -3.77
CA ASP A 357 -12.26 3.90 -3.37
C ASP A 357 -12.36 2.96 -4.60
N ALA A 358 -13.23 3.26 -5.55
CA ALA A 358 -13.39 2.43 -6.77
C ALA A 358 -12.12 2.34 -7.63
N VAL A 359 -11.25 3.34 -7.55
CA VAL A 359 -10.00 3.44 -8.32
C VAL A 359 -8.78 2.95 -7.50
N GLY A 360 -9.01 2.54 -6.25
CA GLY A 360 -8.01 1.98 -5.35
C GLY A 360 -7.11 3.02 -4.66
N HIS A 361 -7.50 4.30 -4.60
CA HIS A 361 -6.69 5.39 -4.06
C HIS A 361 -7.16 5.82 -2.65
N LEU A 362 -7.02 4.93 -1.67
CA LEU A 362 -7.52 5.10 -0.30
C LEU A 362 -6.99 6.36 0.41
N ALA A 363 -5.74 6.75 0.21
CA ALA A 363 -5.14 7.91 0.89
C ALA A 363 -5.86 9.24 0.58
N THR A 364 -6.37 9.39 -0.64
CA THR A 364 -7.12 10.61 -1.02
C THR A 364 -8.55 10.54 -0.48
N ALA A 365 -9.16 9.35 -0.42
CA ALA A 365 -10.44 9.17 0.26
C ALA A 365 -10.34 9.50 1.77
N GLU A 366 -9.26 9.07 2.43
CA GLU A 366 -8.93 9.46 3.82
C GLU A 366 -8.81 10.98 3.97
N ALA A 367 -8.13 11.65 3.04
CA ALA A 367 -7.98 13.10 3.06
C ALA A 367 -9.30 13.87 2.87
N VAL A 368 -10.19 13.40 1.98
CA VAL A 368 -11.54 13.95 1.79
C VAL A 368 -12.36 13.78 3.08
N PHE A 369 -12.36 12.57 3.65
CA PHE A 369 -13.09 12.26 4.88
C PHE A 369 -12.61 13.10 6.06
N ALA A 370 -11.29 13.18 6.29
CA ALA A 370 -10.71 13.97 7.37
C ALA A 370 -11.07 15.46 7.27
N ARG A 371 -11.01 16.03 6.06
CA ARG A 371 -11.41 17.43 5.81
C ARG A 371 -12.91 17.66 6.03
N ARG A 372 -13.76 16.70 5.66
CA ARG A 372 -15.21 16.78 5.91
C ARG A 372 -15.51 16.71 7.41
N CYS A 373 -14.90 15.79 8.14
CA CYS A 373 -15.05 15.64 9.60
C CYS A 373 -14.54 16.87 10.37
N ALA A 374 -13.48 17.53 9.89
CA ALA A 374 -12.94 18.73 10.52
C ALA A 374 -13.91 19.94 10.49
N ALA A 375 -14.87 19.94 9.56
CA ALA A 375 -15.83 21.04 9.43
C ALA A 375 -17.06 20.87 10.34
N SER A 376 -17.65 19.67 10.34
CA SER A 376 -18.80 19.31 11.18
C SER A 376 -18.98 17.79 11.17
N VAL A 377 -19.87 17.28 12.03
CA VAL A 377 -20.24 15.85 12.03
C VAL A 377 -20.87 15.49 10.67
N PRO A 378 -20.29 14.54 9.91
CA PRO A 378 -20.86 14.07 8.65
C PRO A 378 -22.18 13.32 8.85
N ASP A 379 -22.95 13.20 7.77
CA ASP A 379 -24.10 12.30 7.72
C ASP A 379 -23.69 10.81 7.66
N ALA A 380 -24.67 9.92 7.86
CA ALA A 380 -24.42 8.47 7.82
C ALA A 380 -23.79 8.01 6.48
N PRO A 381 -24.25 8.45 5.29
CA PRO A 381 -23.62 8.11 4.01
C PRO A 381 -22.11 8.34 3.94
N VAL A 382 -21.59 9.46 4.46
CA VAL A 382 -20.15 9.76 4.44
C VAL A 382 -19.37 8.75 5.31
N PHE A 383 -19.85 8.47 6.52
CA PHE A 383 -19.27 7.43 7.39
C PHE A 383 -19.32 6.05 6.73
N MET A 384 -20.46 5.67 6.13
CA MET A 384 -20.62 4.39 5.44
C MET A 384 -19.70 4.23 4.24
N ALA A 385 -19.54 5.28 3.44
CA ALA A 385 -18.65 5.27 2.28
C ALA A 385 -17.20 5.03 2.72
N MET A 386 -16.75 5.68 3.79
CA MET A 386 -15.40 5.52 4.32
C MET A 386 -15.19 4.13 4.96
N MET A 387 -16.14 3.64 5.76
CA MET A 387 -16.09 2.29 6.31
C MET A 387 -16.05 1.22 5.22
N THR A 388 -16.87 1.37 4.17
CA THR A 388 -16.90 0.45 3.03
C THR A 388 -15.58 0.47 2.26
N ALA A 389 -14.96 1.64 2.09
CA ALA A 389 -13.66 1.78 1.45
C ALA A 389 -12.57 1.02 2.24
N TYR A 390 -12.51 1.20 3.56
CA TYR A 390 -11.57 0.45 4.40
C TYR A 390 -11.82 -1.07 4.34
N VAL A 391 -13.08 -1.51 4.45
CA VAL A 391 -13.43 -2.94 4.37
C VAL A 391 -13.10 -3.56 3.01
N ARG A 392 -13.23 -2.82 1.91
CA ARG A 392 -12.85 -3.32 0.58
C ARG A 392 -11.34 -3.42 0.43
N HIS A 393 -10.62 -2.38 0.87
CA HIS A 393 -9.17 -2.33 0.81
C HIS A 393 -8.48 -3.37 1.72
N SER A 394 -9.12 -3.80 2.81
CA SER A 394 -8.60 -4.91 3.62
C SER A 394 -8.62 -6.26 2.88
N ARG A 395 -9.48 -6.42 1.86
CA ARG A 395 -9.60 -7.64 1.04
C ARG A 395 -8.70 -7.63 -0.21
N SER A 396 -8.22 -6.46 -0.65
CA SER A 396 -7.36 -6.32 -1.84
C SER A 396 -5.85 -6.41 -1.56
N GLY A 397 -5.47 -6.54 -0.28
CA GLY A 397 -4.08 -6.75 0.14
C GLY A 397 -3.18 -5.51 0.06
N GLY A 398 -1.87 -5.73 -0.10
CA GLY A 398 -0.85 -4.67 -0.23
C GLY A 398 -0.42 -3.98 1.07
N ARG A 399 -1.05 -4.28 2.21
CA ARG A 399 -0.74 -3.77 3.56
C ARG A 399 -1.07 -4.83 4.61
N PRO A 400 -0.47 -4.81 5.82
CA PRO A 400 -0.92 -5.67 6.90
C PRO A 400 -2.41 -5.39 7.14
N ALA A 401 -3.25 -6.42 6.93
CA ALA A 401 -4.71 -6.31 6.95
C ALA A 401 -5.24 -5.63 8.24
N GLY A 402 -4.45 -5.65 9.31
CA GLY A 402 -4.84 -5.10 10.60
C GLY A 402 -4.94 -3.58 10.72
N ASP A 403 -4.07 -2.81 10.07
CA ASP A 403 -4.12 -1.35 10.19
C ASP A 403 -5.42 -0.78 9.58
N VAL A 404 -5.84 -1.35 8.45
CA VAL A 404 -7.04 -0.92 7.70
C VAL A 404 -8.34 -1.30 8.45
N VAL A 405 -8.40 -2.49 9.03
CA VAL A 405 -9.56 -2.91 9.85
C VAL A 405 -9.62 -2.11 11.16
N GLY A 406 -8.47 -1.80 11.77
CA GLY A 406 -8.39 -0.90 12.93
C GLY A 406 -8.95 0.50 12.62
N LYS A 407 -8.62 1.07 11.46
CA LYS A 407 -9.19 2.34 10.98
C LYS A 407 -10.69 2.25 10.74
N ALA A 408 -11.21 1.19 10.13
CA ALA A 408 -12.65 0.99 9.96
C ALA A 408 -13.39 0.98 11.32
N LEU A 409 -12.83 0.30 12.31
CA LEU A 409 -13.37 0.26 13.68
C LEU A 409 -13.33 1.64 14.37
N SER A 410 -12.32 2.46 14.08
CA SER A 410 -12.25 3.84 14.61
C SER A 410 -13.34 4.74 14.02
N VAL A 411 -13.64 4.58 12.72
CA VAL A 411 -14.73 5.30 12.05
C VAL A 411 -16.08 4.87 12.63
N PHE A 412 -16.27 3.57 12.86
CA PHE A 412 -17.45 3.04 13.54
C PHE A 412 -17.59 3.59 14.97
N ALA A 413 -16.51 3.61 15.76
CA ALA A 413 -16.53 4.15 17.12
C ALA A 413 -16.92 5.64 17.15
N SER A 414 -16.36 6.43 16.22
CA SER A 414 -16.73 7.84 16.05
C SER A 414 -18.21 7.98 15.67
N MET A 415 -18.71 7.14 14.78
CA MET A 415 -20.11 7.15 14.37
C MET A 415 -21.07 6.85 15.53
N VAL A 416 -20.71 5.89 16.40
CA VAL A 416 -21.45 5.55 17.62
C VAL A 416 -21.42 6.68 18.65
N GLU A 417 -20.25 7.30 18.87
CA GLU A 417 -20.08 8.45 19.78
C GLU A 417 -20.99 9.63 19.39
N HIS A 418 -21.14 9.87 18.08
CA HIS A 418 -21.99 10.94 17.55
C HIS A 418 -23.46 10.53 17.36
N GLY A 419 -23.85 9.31 17.74
CA GLY A 419 -25.23 8.83 17.69
C GLY A 419 -25.79 8.63 16.27
N VAL A 420 -24.93 8.42 15.29
CA VAL A 420 -25.35 8.21 13.89
C VAL A 420 -25.69 6.71 13.71
N PRO A 421 -26.85 6.35 13.13
CA PRO A 421 -27.30 4.97 13.03
C PRO A 421 -26.59 4.18 11.92
N VAL A 422 -26.20 2.94 12.22
CA VAL A 422 -25.51 2.03 11.29
C VAL A 422 -26.52 1.16 10.56
N ASP A 423 -26.40 1.02 9.24
CA ASP A 423 -27.25 0.11 8.49
C ASP A 423 -26.80 -1.36 8.65
N GLY A 424 -27.73 -2.31 8.54
CA GLY A 424 -27.41 -3.73 8.72
C GLY A 424 -26.40 -4.27 7.71
N ARG A 425 -26.33 -3.69 6.49
CA ARG A 425 -25.42 -4.13 5.42
C ARG A 425 -23.98 -3.73 5.66
N ALA A 426 -23.70 -2.46 6.00
CA ALA A 426 -22.37 -2.00 6.34
C ALA A 426 -21.92 -2.64 7.66
N PHE A 427 -22.83 -2.84 8.61
CA PHE A 427 -22.54 -3.58 9.84
C PHE A 427 -22.10 -5.02 9.57
N THR A 428 -22.84 -5.74 8.72
CA THR A 428 -22.48 -7.10 8.27
C THR A 428 -21.11 -7.13 7.56
N ALA A 429 -20.84 -6.12 6.72
CA ALA A 429 -19.56 -5.99 6.01
C ALA A 429 -18.39 -5.73 6.98
N LEU A 430 -18.60 -4.91 8.01
CA LEU A 430 -17.62 -4.61 9.06
C LEU A 430 -17.32 -5.83 9.93
N VAL A 431 -18.36 -6.54 10.40
CA VAL A 431 -18.21 -7.82 11.12
C VAL A 431 -17.45 -8.83 10.26
N SER A 432 -17.79 -8.91 8.97
CA SER A 432 -17.09 -9.79 8.03
C SER A 432 -15.65 -9.37 7.73
N ALA A 433 -15.30 -8.10 7.88
CA ALA A 433 -13.92 -7.61 7.75
C ALA A 433 -13.06 -7.93 8.99
N CYS A 434 -13.69 -8.16 10.15
CA CYS A 434 -13.02 -8.54 11.38
C CYS A 434 -12.75 -10.06 11.48
N ARG A 435 -13.19 -10.85 10.50
CA ARG A 435 -12.96 -12.31 10.41
C ARG A 435 -11.47 -12.64 10.50
N GLY A 436 -11.09 -13.48 11.48
CA GLY A 436 -9.71 -13.94 11.68
C GLY A 436 -8.73 -12.83 12.08
N TYR A 437 -9.20 -11.61 12.37
CA TYR A 437 -8.34 -10.47 12.69
C TYR A 437 -8.27 -10.18 14.20
N SER A 438 -9.42 -10.02 14.86
CA SER A 438 -9.45 -9.62 16.27
C SER A 438 -10.74 -10.06 16.95
N LEU A 439 -10.64 -11.11 17.78
CA LEU A 439 -11.76 -11.55 18.64
C LEU A 439 -12.31 -10.40 19.52
N PRO A 440 -11.48 -9.54 20.16
CA PRO A 440 -12.00 -8.39 20.92
C PRO A 440 -12.76 -7.36 20.08
N ALA A 441 -12.45 -7.21 18.80
CA ALA A 441 -13.22 -6.34 17.92
C ALA A 441 -14.59 -6.94 17.59
N VAL A 442 -14.64 -8.23 17.28
CA VAL A 442 -15.91 -8.95 17.03
C VAL A 442 -16.81 -8.90 18.27
N GLN A 443 -16.25 -9.10 19.47
CA GLN A 443 -16.99 -8.97 20.74
C GLN A 443 -17.58 -7.56 20.94
N ARG A 444 -16.80 -6.49 20.75
CA ARG A 444 -17.30 -5.10 20.86
C ARG A 444 -18.43 -4.79 19.88
N LEU A 445 -18.36 -5.31 18.66
CA LEU A 445 -19.44 -5.17 17.69
C LEU A 445 -20.67 -5.97 18.13
N HIS A 446 -20.50 -7.16 18.68
CA HIS A 446 -21.60 -7.97 19.19
C HIS A 446 -22.28 -7.32 20.43
N ASP A 447 -21.51 -6.69 21.32
CA ASP A 447 -22.04 -5.92 22.45
C ASP A 447 -22.92 -4.75 21.96
N TYR A 448 -22.47 -4.04 20.92
CA TYR A 448 -23.26 -2.98 20.28
C TYR A 448 -24.55 -3.53 19.65
N ALA A 449 -24.48 -4.67 18.96
CA ALA A 449 -25.64 -5.33 18.36
C ALA A 449 -26.65 -5.80 19.42
N THR A 450 -26.17 -6.24 20.58
CA THR A 450 -27.02 -6.62 21.72
C THR A 450 -27.83 -5.43 22.26
N GLY A 451 -27.29 -4.22 22.17
CA GLY A 451 -28.01 -2.98 22.47
C GLY A 451 -29.04 -2.54 21.42
N SER A 452 -29.07 -3.17 20.24
CA SER A 452 -29.93 -2.80 19.11
C SER A 452 -30.69 -4.03 18.54
N PRO A 453 -31.90 -4.33 19.04
CA PRO A 453 -32.65 -5.56 18.69
C PRO A 453 -32.83 -5.78 17.18
N ALA A 454 -33.00 -4.70 16.40
CA ALA A 454 -33.18 -4.76 14.95
C ALA A 454 -31.98 -5.36 14.19
N LEU A 455 -30.77 -5.34 14.75
CA LEU A 455 -29.57 -5.94 14.13
C LEU A 455 -29.48 -7.45 14.40
N LEU A 456 -29.92 -7.91 15.58
CA LEU A 456 -29.87 -9.33 15.95
C LEU A 456 -31.05 -10.16 15.43
N ASP A 457 -32.09 -9.50 14.91
CA ASP A 457 -33.19 -10.15 14.19
C ASP A 457 -32.90 -10.33 12.69
N ASP A 458 -31.82 -9.71 12.17
CA ASP A 458 -31.36 -9.89 10.80
C ASP A 458 -30.47 -11.14 10.68
N ASP A 459 -30.96 -12.15 9.97
CA ASP A 459 -30.27 -13.42 9.76
C ASP A 459 -28.90 -13.26 9.07
N PHE A 460 -28.68 -12.21 8.25
CA PHE A 460 -27.38 -11.94 7.62
C PHE A 460 -26.35 -11.42 8.63
N VAL A 461 -26.77 -10.61 9.59
CA VAL A 461 -25.92 -10.09 10.66
C VAL A 461 -25.50 -11.25 11.58
N VAL A 462 -26.45 -12.10 11.97
CA VAL A 462 -26.21 -13.26 12.83
C VAL A 462 -25.30 -14.29 12.13
N SER A 463 -25.55 -14.59 10.86
CA SER A 463 -24.69 -15.46 10.04
C SER A 463 -23.26 -14.91 9.93
N ALA A 464 -23.09 -13.59 9.82
CA ALA A 464 -21.77 -12.94 9.81
C ALA A 464 -21.06 -13.02 11.17
N PHE A 465 -21.76 -12.90 12.29
CA PHE A 465 -21.18 -13.11 13.63
C PHE A 465 -20.76 -14.56 13.84
N ILE A 466 -21.60 -15.53 13.49
CA ILE A 466 -21.25 -16.97 13.55
C ILE A 466 -19.98 -17.24 12.74
N SER A 467 -19.92 -16.73 11.51
CA SER A 467 -18.73 -16.86 10.66
C SER A 467 -17.50 -16.19 11.26
N ALA A 468 -17.64 -14.97 11.81
CA ALA A 468 -16.54 -14.20 12.38
C ALA A 468 -15.98 -14.82 13.67
N TYR A 469 -16.84 -15.32 14.56
CA TYR A 469 -16.41 -16.07 15.73
C TYR A 469 -15.75 -17.40 15.34
N ALA A 470 -16.30 -18.11 14.35
CA ALA A 470 -15.70 -19.33 13.83
C ALA A 470 -14.34 -19.09 13.13
N ASP A 471 -14.10 -17.92 12.52
CA ASP A 471 -12.80 -17.55 11.94
C ASP A 471 -11.78 -17.10 13.01
N CYS A 472 -12.23 -16.75 14.22
CA CYS A 472 -11.38 -16.35 15.35
C CYS A 472 -11.21 -17.48 16.38
N ASP A 473 -11.47 -18.74 15.99
CA ASP A 473 -11.42 -19.92 16.84
C ASP A 473 -12.28 -19.86 18.12
N ALA A 474 -13.35 -19.05 18.11
CA ALA A 474 -14.26 -18.86 19.24
C ALA A 474 -15.61 -19.56 19.00
N ILE A 475 -15.59 -20.87 18.75
CA ILE A 475 -16.78 -21.66 18.39
C ILE A 475 -17.89 -21.60 19.45
N VAL A 476 -17.54 -21.53 20.74
CA VAL A 476 -18.52 -21.41 21.85
C VAL A 476 -19.32 -20.11 21.75
N ALA A 477 -18.68 -19.00 21.36
CA ALA A 477 -19.38 -17.73 21.15
C ALA A 477 -20.30 -17.78 19.92
N ALA A 478 -19.88 -18.51 18.87
CA ALA A 478 -20.74 -18.76 17.71
C ALA A 478 -21.98 -19.60 18.08
N GLU A 479 -21.81 -20.65 18.89
CA GLU A 479 -22.90 -21.47 19.44
C GLU A 479 -23.86 -20.65 20.30
N GLN A 480 -23.34 -19.79 21.19
CA GLN A 480 -24.16 -18.89 22.01
C GLN A 480 -24.98 -17.92 21.15
N THR A 481 -24.37 -17.37 20.09
CA THR A 481 -25.05 -16.48 19.14
C THR A 481 -26.17 -17.23 18.40
N PHE A 482 -25.89 -18.46 17.96
CA PHE A 482 -26.86 -19.33 17.30
C PHE A 482 -28.01 -19.75 18.23
N GLN A 483 -27.70 -20.13 19.47
CA GLN A 483 -28.69 -20.51 20.49
C GLN A 483 -29.56 -19.31 20.90
N ALA A 484 -28.97 -18.11 21.05
CA ALA A 484 -29.71 -16.89 21.33
C ALA A 484 -30.70 -16.54 20.21
N ARG A 485 -30.33 -16.78 18.95
CA ARG A 485 -31.23 -16.63 17.80
C ARG A 485 -32.33 -17.69 17.76
N CYS A 486 -32.06 -18.90 18.27
CA CYS A 486 -32.99 -20.02 18.36
C CYS A 486 -33.90 -20.01 19.60
N ALA A 487 -33.68 -19.11 20.58
CA ALA A 487 -34.45 -19.05 21.81
C ALA A 487 -35.95 -18.72 21.58
N SER A 488 -36.82 -19.25 22.44
CA SER A 488 -38.28 -19.17 22.30
C SER A 488 -38.80 -17.73 22.29
N GLY A 489 -39.52 -17.36 21.22
CA GLY A 489 -40.15 -16.04 21.06
C GLY A 489 -39.72 -15.23 19.83
N ARG A 490 -38.70 -15.68 19.08
CA ARG A 490 -38.25 -15.06 17.81
C ARG A 490 -38.70 -15.89 16.59
N PRO A 491 -38.85 -15.30 15.39
CA PRO A 491 -39.15 -16.04 14.16
C PRO A 491 -38.07 -17.10 13.91
N ALA A 492 -38.41 -18.26 13.32
CA ALA A 492 -37.43 -19.33 13.07
C ALA A 492 -36.19 -18.78 12.30
N PRO A 493 -34.96 -19.23 12.64
CA PRO A 493 -33.77 -18.78 11.91
C PRO A 493 -33.86 -19.20 10.44
N GLY A 494 -33.50 -18.31 9.53
CA GLY A 494 -33.39 -18.63 8.12
C GLY A 494 -32.27 -19.63 7.83
N GLU A 495 -32.35 -20.24 6.64
CA GLU A 495 -31.41 -21.26 6.16
C GLU A 495 -29.94 -20.81 6.16
N CYS A 496 -29.66 -19.52 5.95
CA CYS A 496 -28.30 -18.96 5.97
C CYS A 496 -27.61 -18.99 7.35
N VAL A 497 -28.38 -18.95 8.44
CA VAL A 497 -27.87 -19.05 9.82
C VAL A 497 -27.46 -20.49 10.12
N PHE A 498 -28.28 -21.45 9.70
CA PHE A 498 -27.96 -22.88 9.81
C PHE A 498 -26.77 -23.27 8.93
N SER A 499 -26.73 -22.82 7.67
CA SER A 499 -25.59 -23.05 6.76
C SER A 499 -24.28 -22.51 7.35
N ALA A 500 -24.28 -21.29 7.92
CA ALA A 500 -23.11 -20.71 8.57
C ALA A 500 -22.65 -21.51 9.81
N MET A 501 -23.59 -22.03 10.60
CA MET A 501 -23.26 -22.85 11.76
C MET A 501 -22.69 -24.22 11.36
N VAL A 502 -23.28 -24.89 10.36
CA VAL A 502 -22.75 -26.15 9.84
C VAL A 502 -21.37 -25.96 9.21
N ALA A 503 -21.15 -24.84 8.49
CA ALA A 503 -19.84 -24.49 7.95
C ALA A 503 -18.81 -24.21 9.05
N ALA A 504 -19.21 -23.55 10.15
CA ALA A 504 -18.37 -23.33 11.33
C ALA A 504 -17.92 -24.65 11.96
N TYR A 505 -18.86 -25.56 12.23
CA TYR A 505 -18.54 -26.89 12.75
C TYR A 505 -17.62 -27.70 11.83
N THR A 506 -17.89 -27.65 10.51
CA THR A 506 -17.06 -28.33 9.50
C THR A 506 -15.61 -27.83 9.50
N ARG A 507 -15.39 -26.53 9.73
CA ARG A 507 -14.06 -25.93 9.79
C ARG A 507 -13.29 -26.35 11.04
N HIS A 508 -13.98 -26.43 12.17
CA HIS A 508 -13.42 -26.79 13.47
C HIS A 508 -13.29 -28.30 13.70
N GLY A 509 -13.64 -29.13 12.70
CA GLY A 509 -13.59 -30.58 12.82
C GLY A 509 -14.64 -31.18 13.74
N MET A 510 -15.64 -30.39 14.17
CA MET A 510 -16.75 -30.81 15.02
C MET A 510 -17.86 -31.44 14.16
N PHE A 511 -17.52 -32.55 13.50
CA PHE A 511 -18.39 -33.14 12.49
C PHE A 511 -19.70 -33.69 13.07
N ASP A 512 -19.68 -34.23 14.29
CA ASP A 512 -20.88 -34.81 14.93
C ASP A 512 -21.90 -33.72 15.30
N GLU A 513 -21.45 -32.59 15.82
CA GLU A 513 -22.29 -31.42 16.10
C GLU A 513 -22.83 -30.81 14.81
N GLY A 514 -22.00 -30.73 13.77
CA GLY A 514 -22.42 -30.30 12.43
C GLY A 514 -23.50 -31.18 11.83
N MET A 515 -23.40 -32.50 11.99
CA MET A 515 -24.41 -33.46 11.53
C MET A 515 -25.71 -33.32 12.31
N ARG A 516 -25.65 -33.21 13.64
CA ARG A 516 -26.85 -32.98 14.49
C ARG A 516 -27.55 -31.68 14.12
N ALA A 517 -26.80 -30.60 13.89
CA ALA A 517 -27.35 -29.31 13.48
C ALA A 517 -28.02 -29.38 12.10
N PHE A 518 -27.41 -30.09 11.15
CA PHE A 518 -27.99 -30.29 9.82
C PHE A 518 -29.25 -31.16 9.86
N GLU A 519 -29.27 -32.23 10.64
CA GLU A 519 -30.45 -33.09 10.81
C GLU A 519 -31.60 -32.36 11.50
N ALA A 520 -31.31 -31.55 12.52
CA ALA A 520 -32.30 -30.69 13.17
C ALA A 520 -32.91 -29.67 12.19
N PHE A 521 -32.08 -29.02 11.36
CA PHE A 521 -32.55 -28.12 10.31
C PHE A 521 -33.46 -28.84 9.29
N ARG A 522 -33.07 -30.04 8.89
CA ARG A 522 -33.83 -30.87 7.95
C ARG A 522 -35.17 -31.33 8.53
N ALA A 523 -35.24 -31.55 9.86
CA ALA A 523 -36.47 -31.90 10.56
C ALA A 523 -37.40 -30.69 10.77
N SER A 524 -36.85 -29.48 10.95
CA SER A 524 -37.63 -28.24 11.10
C SER A 524 -38.12 -27.64 9.78
N SER A 525 -37.51 -28.02 8.66
CA SER A 525 -37.87 -27.51 7.33
C SER A 525 -39.11 -28.22 6.80
N SER A 526 -40.23 -27.50 6.68
CA SER A 526 -41.51 -28.03 6.17
C SER A 526 -41.53 -28.27 4.65
N SER A 527 -40.49 -27.81 3.93
CA SER A 527 -40.34 -27.99 2.48
C SER A 527 -39.42 -29.16 2.14
N SER A 528 -39.85 -30.02 1.22
CA SER A 528 -39.07 -31.14 0.66
C SER A 528 -37.86 -30.73 -0.20
N SER A 529 -37.66 -29.42 -0.43
CA SER A 529 -36.52 -28.86 -1.17
C SER A 529 -35.60 -28.05 -0.25
N LEU A 530 -34.39 -28.55 0.02
CA LEU A 530 -33.30 -27.78 0.62
C LEU A 530 -32.69 -26.85 -0.46
N SER A 531 -32.15 -25.69 -0.09
CA SER A 531 -31.45 -24.83 -1.05
C SER A 531 -30.21 -25.51 -1.63
N VAL A 532 -29.70 -24.95 -2.73
CA VAL A 532 -28.39 -25.34 -3.28
C VAL A 532 -27.30 -25.20 -2.22
N GLU A 533 -27.34 -24.12 -1.42
CA GLU A 533 -26.34 -23.83 -0.40
C GLU A 533 -26.34 -24.90 0.70
N ALA A 534 -27.52 -25.28 1.22
CA ALA A 534 -27.64 -26.33 2.23
C ALA A 534 -27.15 -27.70 1.72
N HIS A 535 -27.45 -28.06 0.46
CA HIS A 535 -26.91 -29.27 -0.15
C HIS A 535 -25.39 -29.22 -0.28
N THR A 536 -24.82 -28.09 -0.70
CA THR A 536 -23.36 -27.94 -0.84
C THR A 536 -22.63 -27.96 0.49
N THR A 537 -23.16 -27.30 1.53
CA THR A 537 -22.59 -27.28 2.88
C THR A 537 -22.65 -28.66 3.51
N ALA A 538 -23.76 -29.39 3.34
CA ALA A 538 -23.89 -30.77 3.81
C ALA A 538 -22.93 -31.73 3.09
N LEU A 539 -22.81 -31.61 1.76
CA LEU A 539 -21.85 -32.42 0.99
C LEU A 539 -20.41 -32.16 1.44
N SER A 540 -20.04 -30.91 1.70
CA SER A 540 -18.71 -30.58 2.21
C SER A 540 -18.48 -31.14 3.63
N LEU A 541 -19.48 -31.03 4.53
CA LEU A 541 -19.45 -31.61 5.88
C LEU A 541 -19.22 -33.14 5.82
N PHE A 542 -20.09 -33.88 5.12
CA PHE A 542 -20.00 -35.34 5.07
C PHE A 542 -18.75 -35.84 4.34
N SER A 543 -18.30 -35.11 3.32
CA SER A 543 -17.05 -35.39 2.59
C SER A 543 -15.82 -35.26 3.50
N LYS A 544 -15.72 -34.16 4.26
CA LYS A 544 -14.62 -33.92 5.21
C LYS A 544 -14.66 -34.83 6.43
N ALA A 545 -15.85 -35.20 6.89
CA ALA A 545 -16.05 -36.17 7.97
C ALA A 545 -15.72 -37.62 7.56
N GLY A 546 -15.39 -37.87 6.29
CA GLY A 546 -15.09 -39.22 5.77
C GLY A 546 -16.30 -40.15 5.64
N ARG A 547 -17.52 -39.62 5.78
CA ARG A 547 -18.78 -40.38 5.72
C ARG A 547 -19.28 -40.50 4.27
N ILE A 548 -18.51 -41.19 3.44
CA ILE A 548 -18.72 -41.27 1.98
C ILE A 548 -20.14 -41.74 1.62
N ALA A 549 -20.70 -42.73 2.33
CA ALA A 549 -22.05 -43.23 2.06
C ALA A 549 -23.16 -42.16 2.24
N GLN A 550 -23.04 -41.34 3.29
CA GLN A 550 -23.99 -40.24 3.54
C GLN A 550 -23.77 -39.09 2.54
N ALA A 551 -22.50 -38.76 2.23
CA ALA A 551 -22.19 -37.78 1.20
C ALA A 551 -22.77 -38.19 -0.17
N MET A 552 -22.63 -39.47 -0.56
CA MET A 552 -23.20 -40.00 -1.79
C MET A 552 -24.73 -39.99 -1.79
N SER A 553 -25.38 -40.28 -0.65
CA SER A 553 -26.83 -40.18 -0.51
C SER A 553 -27.36 -38.74 -0.68
N VAL A 554 -26.67 -37.75 -0.09
CA VAL A 554 -27.00 -36.33 -0.29
C VAL A 554 -26.74 -35.91 -1.74
N PHE A 555 -25.67 -36.40 -2.35
CA PHE A 555 -25.32 -36.13 -3.75
C PHE A 555 -26.41 -36.67 -4.70
N GLU A 556 -26.84 -37.92 -4.51
CA GLU A 556 -27.92 -38.53 -5.28
C GLU A 556 -29.27 -37.84 -5.08
N THR A 557 -29.54 -37.35 -3.87
CA THR A 557 -30.76 -36.58 -3.58
C THR A 557 -30.74 -35.24 -4.29
N ALA A 558 -29.61 -34.52 -4.26
CA ALA A 558 -29.43 -33.27 -5.01
C ALA A 558 -29.60 -33.48 -6.52
N LEU A 559 -29.06 -34.58 -7.07
CA LEU A 559 -29.21 -34.93 -8.49
C LEU A 559 -30.66 -35.24 -8.88
N ARG A 560 -31.40 -35.99 -8.04
CA ARG A 560 -32.84 -36.29 -8.27
C ARG A 560 -33.70 -35.03 -8.24
N GLN A 561 -33.31 -34.02 -7.46
CA GLN A 561 -34.00 -32.73 -7.39
C GLN A 561 -33.56 -31.75 -8.50
N GLY A 562 -32.67 -32.15 -9.41
CA GLY A 562 -32.18 -31.31 -10.50
C GLY A 562 -31.25 -30.18 -10.05
N VAL A 563 -30.68 -30.28 -8.84
CA VAL A 563 -29.77 -29.27 -8.32
C VAL A 563 -28.44 -29.33 -9.08
N ARG A 564 -28.03 -28.19 -9.66
CA ARG A 564 -26.72 -28.08 -10.31
C ARG A 564 -25.63 -28.05 -9.23
N VAL A 565 -24.94 -29.18 -9.07
CA VAL A 565 -23.82 -29.29 -8.12
C VAL A 565 -22.60 -28.55 -8.68
N ASP A 566 -21.99 -27.72 -7.84
CA ASP A 566 -20.79 -26.96 -8.16
C ASP A 566 -19.57 -27.89 -8.34
N GLY A 567 -18.68 -27.54 -9.28
CA GLY A 567 -17.43 -28.28 -9.54
C GLY A 567 -16.51 -28.35 -8.32
N ARG A 568 -16.54 -27.35 -7.43
CA ARG A 568 -15.81 -27.39 -6.15
C ARG A 568 -16.24 -28.58 -5.28
N VAL A 569 -17.55 -28.78 -5.13
CA VAL A 569 -18.12 -29.85 -4.29
C VAL A 569 -17.83 -31.21 -4.91
N VAL A 570 -17.90 -31.31 -6.24
CA VAL A 570 -17.53 -32.53 -6.98
C VAL A 570 -16.04 -32.86 -6.76
N ALA A 571 -15.14 -31.89 -6.83
CA ALA A 571 -13.71 -32.10 -6.57
C ALA A 571 -13.43 -32.49 -5.10
N GLU A 572 -14.13 -31.88 -4.13
CA GLU A 572 -14.06 -32.27 -2.71
C GLU A 572 -14.54 -33.72 -2.51
N LEU A 573 -15.65 -34.12 -3.16
CA LEU A 573 -16.19 -35.47 -3.11
C LEU A 573 -15.24 -36.50 -3.74
N VAL A 574 -14.65 -36.19 -4.91
CA VAL A 574 -13.60 -37.02 -5.54
C VAL A 574 -12.41 -37.22 -4.60
N THR A 575 -11.99 -36.15 -3.92
CA THR A 575 -10.88 -36.20 -2.97
C THR A 575 -11.21 -37.05 -1.73
N ALA A 576 -12.44 -36.98 -1.22
CA ALA A 576 -12.89 -37.84 -0.14
C ALA A 576 -13.02 -39.31 -0.55
N CYS A 577 -13.56 -39.59 -1.75
CA CYS A 577 -13.59 -40.93 -2.33
C CYS A 577 -12.18 -41.53 -2.47
N ARG A 578 -11.19 -40.71 -2.87
CA ARG A 578 -9.77 -41.09 -2.90
C ARG A 578 -9.25 -41.46 -1.51
N ARG A 579 -9.51 -40.64 -0.50
CA ARG A 579 -9.05 -40.88 0.89
C ARG A 579 -9.66 -42.12 1.54
N GLY A 580 -10.94 -42.39 1.28
CA GLY A 580 -11.63 -43.56 1.81
C GLY A 580 -11.54 -44.81 0.93
N SER A 581 -10.66 -44.80 -0.10
CA SER A 581 -10.42 -45.92 -1.02
C SER A 581 -11.69 -46.51 -1.66
N CYS A 582 -12.74 -45.70 -1.85
CA CYS A 582 -14.03 -46.17 -2.37
C CYS A 582 -14.11 -46.00 -3.90
N ARG A 583 -13.63 -47.01 -4.64
CA ARG A 583 -13.55 -46.94 -6.11
C ARG A 583 -14.93 -46.89 -6.80
N ALA A 584 -15.93 -47.60 -6.28
CA ALA A 584 -17.28 -47.59 -6.85
C ALA A 584 -17.94 -46.20 -6.81
N SER A 585 -17.81 -45.48 -5.69
CA SER A 585 -18.30 -44.10 -5.56
C SER A 585 -17.49 -43.12 -6.42
N LEU A 586 -16.18 -43.30 -6.54
CA LEU A 586 -15.34 -42.50 -7.44
C LEU A 586 -15.77 -42.66 -8.90
N ASP A 587 -16.00 -43.89 -9.36
CA ASP A 587 -16.42 -44.17 -10.73
C ASP A 587 -17.84 -43.67 -11.02
N GLN A 588 -18.72 -43.63 -10.01
CA GLN A 588 -20.05 -43.02 -10.11
C GLN A 588 -19.95 -41.49 -10.29
N VAL A 589 -19.11 -40.82 -9.51
CA VAL A 589 -18.88 -39.37 -9.62
C VAL A 589 -18.18 -39.03 -10.93
N HIS A 590 -17.19 -39.83 -11.35
CA HIS A 590 -16.50 -39.66 -12.64
C HIS A 590 -17.45 -39.84 -13.83
N ARG A 591 -18.35 -40.83 -13.83
CA ARG A 591 -19.40 -40.95 -14.84
C ARG A 591 -20.30 -39.71 -14.87
N HIS A 592 -20.74 -39.23 -13.69
CA HIS A 592 -21.59 -38.05 -13.61
C HIS A 592 -20.92 -36.77 -14.15
N ALA A 593 -19.63 -36.60 -13.88
CA ALA A 593 -18.82 -35.51 -14.43
C ALA A 593 -18.63 -35.66 -15.95
N SER A 594 -18.31 -36.86 -16.42
CA SER A 594 -18.07 -37.19 -17.83
C SER A 594 -19.25 -36.89 -18.76
N ASP A 595 -20.47 -37.08 -18.27
CA ASP A 595 -21.71 -36.86 -19.02
C ASP A 595 -22.06 -35.36 -19.18
N ARG A 596 -21.41 -34.45 -18.44
CA ARG A 596 -21.83 -33.04 -18.31
C ARG A 596 -20.68 -32.08 -18.62
N ALA A 597 -20.69 -31.51 -19.82
CA ALA A 597 -19.60 -30.68 -20.36
C ALA A 597 -19.09 -29.59 -19.41
N TYR A 598 -19.98 -28.94 -18.63
CA TYR A 598 -19.57 -27.89 -17.68
C TYR A 598 -18.67 -28.38 -16.55
N LEU A 599 -18.76 -29.66 -16.13
CA LEU A 599 -17.89 -30.25 -15.12
C LEU A 599 -16.55 -30.69 -15.72
N MET A 600 -16.57 -31.19 -16.96
CA MET A 600 -15.34 -31.52 -17.68
C MET A 600 -14.58 -30.28 -18.17
N GLN A 601 -15.21 -29.11 -18.22
CA GLN A 601 -14.52 -27.83 -18.44
C GLN A 601 -13.91 -27.24 -17.16
N ASP A 602 -14.34 -27.70 -15.98
CA ASP A 602 -13.80 -27.22 -14.70
C ASP A 602 -12.48 -27.93 -14.37
N ASP A 603 -11.38 -27.19 -14.47
CA ASP A 603 -10.02 -27.69 -14.23
C ASP A 603 -9.83 -28.26 -12.81
N ARG A 604 -10.62 -27.84 -11.81
CA ARG A 604 -10.57 -28.37 -10.44
C ARG A 604 -11.08 -29.80 -10.36
N VAL A 605 -12.16 -30.09 -11.10
CA VAL A 605 -12.75 -31.42 -11.16
C VAL A 605 -11.80 -32.37 -11.87
N VAL A 606 -11.28 -31.94 -13.03
CA VAL A 606 -10.39 -32.77 -13.84
C VAL A 606 -9.06 -33.02 -13.14
N SER A 607 -8.44 -32.01 -12.51
CA SER A 607 -7.22 -32.25 -11.72
C SER A 607 -7.45 -33.16 -10.51
N ALA A 608 -8.59 -33.05 -9.82
CA ALA A 608 -8.94 -33.95 -8.72
C ALA A 608 -9.15 -35.39 -9.18
N LEU A 609 -9.76 -35.59 -10.36
CA LEU A 609 -9.91 -36.92 -10.98
C LEU A 609 -8.56 -37.51 -11.39
N ILE A 610 -7.69 -36.73 -12.05
CA ILE A 610 -6.32 -37.16 -12.40
C ILE A 610 -5.56 -37.57 -11.13
N ALA A 611 -5.60 -36.75 -10.08
CA ALA A 611 -4.94 -37.03 -8.81
C ALA A 611 -5.57 -38.19 -8.01
N ALA A 612 -6.83 -38.58 -8.29
CA ALA A 612 -7.48 -39.76 -7.72
C ALA A 612 -7.08 -41.05 -8.45
N TYR A 613 -6.88 -40.97 -9.75
CA TYR A 613 -6.43 -42.09 -10.57
C TYR A 613 -4.88 -42.18 -10.69
N SER A 614 -4.12 -41.31 -10.05
CA SER A 614 -2.64 -41.34 -10.08
C SER A 614 -2.01 -42.25 -9.02
N CYS A 615 -2.77 -43.01 -8.24
CA CYS A 615 -2.23 -43.79 -7.12
C CYS A 615 -1.72 -45.19 -7.51
N THR A 616 -2.16 -45.76 -8.64
CA THR A 616 -1.66 -47.06 -9.12
C THR A 616 -1.34 -47.01 -10.61
N VAL A 617 -0.42 -47.88 -11.06
CA VAL A 617 0.00 -47.97 -12.47
C VAL A 617 -1.18 -48.29 -13.39
N GLU A 618 -2.10 -49.16 -12.95
CA GLU A 618 -3.30 -49.52 -13.71
C GLU A 618 -4.33 -48.37 -13.81
N SER A 619 -4.38 -47.47 -12.83
CA SER A 619 -5.28 -46.32 -12.86
C SER A 619 -4.70 -45.12 -13.61
N LEU A 620 -3.38 -45.06 -13.84
CA LEU A 620 -2.75 -43.98 -14.62
C LEU A 620 -3.32 -43.88 -16.04
N ALA A 621 -3.68 -45.00 -16.66
CA ALA A 621 -4.36 -45.03 -17.97
C ALA A 621 -5.74 -44.33 -17.94
N VAL A 622 -6.46 -44.39 -16.81
CA VAL A 622 -7.73 -43.68 -16.63
C VAL A 622 -7.48 -42.17 -16.47
N ALA A 623 -6.40 -41.77 -15.79
CA ALA A 623 -5.99 -40.37 -15.71
C ALA A 623 -5.63 -39.79 -17.09
N GLU A 624 -4.94 -40.55 -17.94
CA GLU A 624 -4.66 -40.19 -19.34
C GLU A 624 -5.94 -40.00 -20.15
N GLN A 625 -6.94 -40.88 -19.98
CA GLN A 625 -8.25 -40.75 -20.63
C GLN A 625 -9.01 -39.50 -20.16
N VAL A 626 -8.99 -39.19 -18.87
CA VAL A 626 -9.59 -37.98 -18.30
C VAL A 626 -8.93 -36.73 -18.88
N PHE A 627 -7.61 -36.73 -18.98
CA PHE A 627 -6.83 -35.63 -19.58
C PHE A 627 -7.17 -35.45 -21.07
N ALA A 628 -7.21 -36.55 -21.85
CA ALA A 628 -7.59 -36.53 -23.27
C ALA A 628 -9.02 -36.00 -23.48
N ARG A 629 -9.96 -36.41 -22.61
CA ARG A 629 -11.35 -35.94 -22.68
C ARG A 629 -11.49 -34.46 -22.34
N ARG A 630 -10.70 -33.94 -21.38
CA ARG A 630 -10.61 -32.50 -21.11
C ARG A 630 -10.13 -31.73 -22.34
N ARG A 631 -9.11 -32.24 -23.07
CA ARG A 631 -8.61 -31.63 -24.32
C ARG A 631 -9.67 -31.60 -25.42
N ALA A 632 -10.51 -32.63 -25.51
CA ALA A 632 -11.57 -32.70 -26.52
C ALA A 632 -12.70 -31.66 -26.30
N VAL A 633 -12.95 -31.27 -25.05
CA VAL A 633 -14.00 -30.31 -24.68
C VAL A 633 -13.49 -28.85 -24.66
N GLY A 634 -12.17 -28.64 -24.57
CA GLY A 634 -11.53 -27.32 -24.66
C GLY A 634 -10.05 -27.33 -24.24
N ALA A 635 -9.36 -26.19 -24.32
CA ALA A 635 -7.97 -26.07 -23.87
C ALA A 635 -7.87 -26.24 -22.34
N PRO A 636 -7.05 -27.17 -21.80
CA PRO A 636 -6.83 -27.33 -20.36
C PRO A 636 -6.07 -26.12 -19.80
N GLY A 637 -6.40 -25.68 -18.58
CA GLY A 637 -5.56 -24.73 -17.86
C GLY A 637 -4.33 -25.39 -17.23
N VAL A 638 -3.40 -24.55 -16.75
CA VAL A 638 -2.10 -24.97 -16.18
C VAL A 638 -2.23 -26.00 -15.04
N VAL A 639 -3.32 -25.93 -14.24
CA VAL A 639 -3.56 -26.84 -13.10
C VAL A 639 -3.75 -28.29 -13.56
N VAL A 640 -4.41 -28.51 -14.70
CA VAL A 640 -4.65 -29.85 -15.25
C VAL A 640 -3.34 -30.45 -15.77
N PHE A 641 -2.51 -29.65 -16.46
CA PHE A 641 -1.18 -30.05 -16.88
C PHE A 641 -0.29 -30.38 -15.67
N ASN A 642 -0.27 -29.54 -14.63
CA ASN A 642 0.51 -29.79 -13.41
C ASN A 642 0.09 -31.07 -12.70
N ALA A 643 -1.22 -31.38 -12.66
CA ALA A 643 -1.73 -32.63 -12.11
C ALA A 643 -1.22 -33.85 -12.91
N MET A 644 -1.17 -33.75 -14.24
CA MET A 644 -0.66 -34.83 -15.10
C MET A 644 0.87 -34.98 -15.00
N ILE A 645 1.62 -33.87 -14.96
CA ILE A 645 3.07 -33.86 -14.73
C ILE A 645 3.39 -34.52 -13.38
N SER A 646 2.64 -34.17 -12.33
CA SER A 646 2.79 -34.76 -11.00
C SER A 646 2.43 -36.25 -10.99
N ALA A 647 1.39 -36.67 -11.73
CA ALA A 647 1.01 -38.07 -11.86
C ALA A 647 2.10 -38.92 -12.52
N TYR A 648 2.73 -38.42 -13.59
CA TYR A 648 3.89 -39.08 -14.20
C TYR A 648 5.13 -39.04 -13.31
N GLY A 649 5.38 -37.90 -12.67
CA GLY A 649 6.48 -37.70 -11.73
C GLY A 649 6.44 -38.70 -10.58
N GLY A 650 5.25 -38.93 -9.99
CA GLY A 650 5.03 -39.88 -8.91
C GLY A 650 5.28 -41.36 -9.26
N HIS A 651 5.32 -41.70 -10.55
CA HIS A 651 5.64 -43.02 -11.07
C HIS A 651 7.05 -43.11 -11.67
N GLY A 652 7.90 -42.09 -11.45
CA GLY A 652 9.25 -42.02 -12.01
C GLY A 652 9.30 -41.91 -13.55
N ARG A 653 8.19 -41.58 -14.23
CA ARG A 653 8.12 -41.46 -15.69
C ARG A 653 8.50 -40.06 -16.15
N LEU A 654 9.78 -39.70 -15.94
CA LEU A 654 10.30 -38.36 -16.22
C LEU A 654 10.10 -37.93 -17.69
N ALA A 655 10.33 -38.82 -18.65
CA ALA A 655 10.16 -38.52 -20.08
C ALA A 655 8.71 -38.15 -20.45
N ASN A 656 7.72 -38.79 -19.82
CA ASN A 656 6.31 -38.47 -20.04
C ASN A 656 5.97 -37.14 -19.36
N ALA A 657 6.52 -36.86 -18.18
CA ALA A 657 6.32 -35.60 -17.49
C ALA A 657 6.88 -34.41 -18.29
N THR A 658 8.06 -34.54 -18.90
CA THR A 658 8.65 -33.52 -19.78
C THR A 658 7.85 -33.37 -21.08
N ALA A 659 7.34 -34.47 -21.65
CA ALA A 659 6.50 -34.41 -22.86
C ALA A 659 5.18 -33.65 -22.61
N VAL A 660 4.56 -33.81 -21.43
CA VAL A 660 3.38 -33.02 -21.04
C VAL A 660 3.72 -31.54 -20.85
N PHE A 661 4.93 -31.23 -20.35
CA PHE A 661 5.41 -29.85 -20.26
C PHE A 661 5.67 -29.22 -21.63
N ASP A 662 6.21 -29.98 -22.59
CA ASP A 662 6.36 -29.52 -23.97
C ASP A 662 5.01 -29.30 -24.65
N ASP A 663 4.01 -30.15 -24.38
CA ASP A 663 2.63 -29.96 -24.82
C ASP A 663 2.00 -28.69 -24.21
N LEU A 664 2.23 -28.40 -22.92
CA LEU A 664 1.80 -27.15 -22.28
C LEU A 664 2.38 -25.92 -23.01
N LYS A 665 3.67 -25.96 -23.36
CA LYS A 665 4.33 -24.89 -24.13
C LYS A 665 3.71 -24.73 -25.52
N GLY A 666 3.45 -25.85 -26.21
CA GLY A 666 2.84 -25.86 -27.55
C GLY A 666 1.41 -25.31 -27.61
N VAL A 667 0.62 -25.49 -26.54
CA VAL A 667 -0.75 -24.95 -26.42
C VAL A 667 -0.75 -23.46 -26.03
N GLY A 668 0.40 -22.89 -25.63
CA GLY A 668 0.53 -21.47 -25.29
C GLY A 668 0.01 -21.09 -23.89
N VAL A 669 -0.15 -22.07 -23.00
CA VAL A 669 -0.51 -21.81 -21.59
C VAL A 669 0.77 -21.50 -20.81
N PRO A 670 0.89 -20.34 -20.13
CA PRO A 670 2.12 -19.99 -19.44
C PRO A 670 2.33 -20.91 -18.21
N PRO A 671 3.51 -21.54 -18.08
CA PRO A 671 3.83 -22.31 -16.88
C PRO A 671 3.94 -21.40 -15.65
N ASN A 672 3.72 -21.99 -14.48
CA ASN A 672 3.82 -21.27 -13.20
C ASN A 672 4.78 -21.98 -12.23
N ASP A 673 4.97 -21.41 -11.05
CA ASP A 673 5.86 -21.97 -10.03
C ASP A 673 5.44 -23.38 -9.57
N VAL A 674 4.14 -23.71 -9.60
CA VAL A 674 3.67 -25.08 -9.35
C VAL A 674 4.11 -26.04 -10.47
N THR A 675 4.14 -25.59 -11.73
CA THR A 675 4.69 -26.37 -12.86
C THR A 675 6.18 -26.66 -12.64
N LEU A 676 6.95 -25.66 -12.21
CA LEU A 676 8.36 -25.81 -11.85
C LEU A 676 8.53 -26.84 -10.73
N CYS A 677 7.77 -26.72 -9.64
CA CYS A 677 7.81 -27.64 -8.52
C CYS A 677 7.46 -29.09 -8.92
N SER A 678 6.40 -29.29 -9.71
CA SER A 678 6.01 -30.62 -10.22
C SER A 678 7.10 -31.28 -11.08
N LEU A 679 7.77 -30.52 -11.94
CA LEU A 679 8.89 -31.00 -12.77
C LEU A 679 10.12 -31.33 -11.93
N LEU A 680 10.46 -30.47 -10.96
CA LEU A 680 11.59 -30.68 -10.06
C LEU A 680 11.36 -31.87 -9.14
N SER A 681 10.12 -32.10 -8.69
CA SER A 681 9.75 -33.28 -7.93
C SER A 681 9.91 -34.57 -8.76
N ALA A 682 9.50 -34.54 -10.04
CA ALA A 682 9.76 -35.64 -10.97
C ALA A 682 11.28 -35.88 -11.17
N CYS A 683 12.07 -34.82 -11.28
CA CYS A 683 13.53 -34.92 -11.35
C CYS A 683 14.14 -35.49 -10.05
N ASN A 684 13.59 -35.13 -8.88
CA ASN A 684 14.05 -35.60 -7.58
C ASN A 684 13.81 -37.09 -7.36
N GLN A 685 12.70 -37.64 -7.88
CA GLN A 685 12.45 -39.09 -7.81
C GLN A 685 13.47 -39.92 -8.61
N VAL A 686 13.93 -39.39 -9.75
CA VAL A 686 14.88 -40.08 -10.65
C VAL A 686 16.34 -39.68 -10.39
N GLY A 687 16.59 -38.67 -9.54
CA GLY A 687 17.93 -38.15 -9.27
C GLY A 687 18.54 -37.35 -10.44
N ALA A 688 17.72 -36.76 -11.30
CA ALA A 688 18.16 -36.08 -12.52
C ALA A 688 18.62 -34.62 -12.26
N VAL A 689 19.75 -34.46 -11.55
CA VAL A 689 20.21 -33.15 -11.03
C VAL A 689 20.50 -32.14 -12.14
N ARG A 690 21.18 -32.55 -13.21
CA ARG A 690 21.51 -31.68 -14.36
C ARG A 690 20.27 -31.18 -15.10
N LEU A 691 19.26 -32.04 -15.25
CA LEU A 691 18.02 -31.66 -15.90
C LEU A 691 17.26 -30.64 -15.02
N ALA A 692 17.19 -30.87 -13.70
CA ALA A 692 16.59 -29.92 -12.77
C ALA A 692 17.24 -28.52 -12.86
N MET A 693 18.58 -28.44 -12.92
CA MET A 693 19.30 -27.17 -13.12
C MET A 693 18.92 -26.49 -14.45
N SER A 694 18.85 -27.25 -15.55
CA SER A 694 18.44 -26.69 -16.84
C SER A 694 16.99 -26.18 -16.84
N ILE A 695 16.08 -26.86 -16.13
CA ILE A 695 14.68 -26.45 -16.01
C ILE A 695 14.58 -25.16 -15.19
N VAL A 696 15.32 -25.03 -14.08
CA VAL A 696 15.34 -23.78 -13.28
C VAL A 696 15.84 -22.61 -14.12
N ASP A 697 16.92 -22.81 -14.87
CA ASP A 697 17.51 -21.79 -15.74
C ASP A 697 16.58 -21.40 -16.90
N GLU A 698 15.87 -22.36 -17.50
CA GLU A 698 14.83 -22.11 -18.49
C GLU A 698 13.68 -21.28 -17.90
N PHE A 699 13.23 -21.61 -16.68
CA PHE A 699 12.14 -20.87 -16.00
C PHE A 699 12.51 -19.43 -15.63
N GLU A 700 13.74 -19.20 -15.20
CA GLU A 700 14.24 -17.86 -14.89
C GLU A 700 14.41 -16.99 -16.15
N ARG A 701 14.98 -17.54 -17.22
CA ARG A 701 15.25 -16.77 -18.44
C ARG A 701 14.01 -16.57 -19.31
N ALA A 702 13.21 -17.61 -19.52
CA ALA A 702 12.09 -17.57 -20.46
C ALA A 702 10.82 -16.94 -19.84
N TRP A 703 10.50 -17.26 -18.59
CA TRP A 703 9.25 -16.82 -17.94
C TRP A 703 9.46 -15.87 -16.75
N ARG A 704 10.71 -15.56 -16.37
CA ARG A 704 11.04 -14.77 -15.17
C ARG A 704 10.42 -15.34 -13.89
N ILE A 705 10.39 -16.66 -13.78
CA ILE A 705 9.88 -17.38 -12.62
C ILE A 705 11.07 -17.98 -11.87
N PRO A 706 11.67 -17.24 -10.91
CA PRO A 706 12.72 -17.77 -10.06
C PRO A 706 12.16 -18.75 -9.01
N PRO A 707 12.98 -19.70 -8.52
CA PRO A 707 12.60 -20.60 -7.43
C PRO A 707 12.51 -19.79 -6.13
N ARG A 708 11.33 -19.21 -5.89
CA ARG A 708 11.05 -18.40 -4.69
C ARG A 708 10.04 -19.05 -3.77
N SER A 709 9.24 -20.00 -4.26
CA SER A 709 8.34 -20.72 -3.38
C SER A 709 9.13 -21.70 -2.51
N LEU A 710 8.65 -21.82 -1.28
CA LEU A 710 9.25 -22.71 -0.30
C LEU A 710 9.33 -24.16 -0.80
N GLU A 711 8.30 -24.63 -1.49
CA GLU A 711 8.20 -26.01 -1.99
C GLU A 711 9.19 -26.30 -3.14
N THR A 712 9.37 -25.34 -4.05
CA THR A 712 10.38 -25.40 -5.11
C THR A 712 11.79 -25.43 -4.50
N CYS A 713 12.06 -24.55 -3.54
CA CYS A 713 13.37 -24.48 -2.90
C CYS A 713 13.69 -25.72 -2.05
N THR A 714 12.74 -26.28 -1.30
CA THR A 714 12.97 -27.51 -0.53
C THR A 714 13.22 -28.72 -1.44
N THR A 715 12.50 -28.81 -2.55
CA THR A 715 12.72 -29.85 -3.56
C THR A 715 14.11 -29.74 -4.20
N LEU A 716 14.56 -28.52 -4.52
CA LEU A 716 15.91 -28.27 -5.03
C LEU A 716 16.99 -28.57 -3.99
N LEU A 717 16.80 -28.19 -2.73
CA LEU A 717 17.75 -28.51 -1.65
C LEU A 717 17.88 -30.03 -1.45
N SER A 718 16.77 -30.78 -1.52
CA SER A 718 16.81 -32.24 -1.47
C SER A 718 17.52 -32.85 -2.69
N LEU A 719 17.38 -32.25 -3.86
CA LEU A 719 17.97 -32.76 -5.10
C LEU A 719 19.46 -32.41 -5.20
N TYR A 720 19.87 -31.20 -4.81
CA TYR A 720 21.27 -30.77 -4.74
C TYR A 720 22.06 -31.51 -3.66
N SER A 721 21.45 -31.80 -2.51
CA SER A 721 22.09 -32.61 -1.46
C SER A 721 22.32 -34.07 -1.88
N ARG A 722 21.40 -34.67 -2.66
CA ARG A 722 21.60 -36.00 -3.25
C ARG A 722 22.60 -36.01 -4.41
N GLY A 723 22.74 -34.86 -5.09
CA GLY A 723 23.63 -34.66 -6.24
C GLY A 723 25.06 -34.26 -5.90
N ASP A 724 25.40 -34.12 -4.61
CA ASP A 724 26.67 -33.59 -4.11
C ASP A 724 27.00 -32.15 -4.58
N CYS A 725 25.96 -31.38 -4.93
CA CYS A 725 26.02 -29.98 -5.36
C CYS A 725 25.87 -29.03 -4.15
N LEU A 726 26.80 -29.11 -3.20
CA LEU A 726 26.71 -28.40 -1.92
C LEU A 726 26.80 -26.87 -2.08
N ALA A 727 27.57 -26.37 -3.05
CA ALA A 727 27.74 -24.93 -3.27
C ALA A 727 26.42 -24.25 -3.69
N GLU A 728 25.68 -24.89 -4.58
CA GLU A 728 24.39 -24.44 -5.09
C GLU A 728 23.30 -24.54 -4.02
N ALA A 729 23.37 -25.56 -3.16
CA ALA A 729 22.50 -25.66 -1.99
C ALA A 729 22.72 -24.52 -0.98
N PHE A 730 23.99 -24.15 -0.73
CA PHE A 730 24.31 -23.00 0.12
C PHE A 730 23.86 -21.67 -0.48
N ALA A 731 24.08 -21.45 -1.78
CA ALA A 731 23.64 -20.23 -2.46
C ALA A 731 22.12 -20.06 -2.43
N LEU A 732 21.37 -21.17 -2.62
CA LEU A 732 19.92 -21.17 -2.53
C LEU A 732 19.44 -20.85 -1.10
N LEU A 733 20.07 -21.44 -0.08
CA LEU A 733 19.76 -21.15 1.33
C LEU A 733 20.05 -19.68 1.69
N ASP A 734 21.19 -19.13 1.28
CA ASP A 734 21.53 -17.73 1.54
C ASP A 734 20.50 -16.78 0.90
N ALA A 735 20.03 -17.08 -0.32
CA ALA A 735 18.96 -16.33 -0.99
C ALA A 735 17.60 -16.45 -0.28
N MET A 736 17.26 -17.63 0.25
CA MET A 736 16.03 -17.85 1.02
C MET A 736 16.01 -17.10 2.35
N VAL A 737 17.16 -16.98 3.01
CA VAL A 737 17.25 -16.25 4.29
C VAL A 737 17.24 -14.74 4.06
N GLN A 738 17.95 -14.24 3.03
CA GLN A 738 17.92 -12.82 2.66
C GLN A 738 16.52 -12.33 2.27
N SER A 739 15.65 -13.21 1.77
CA SER A 739 14.26 -12.89 1.42
C SER A 739 13.28 -12.92 2.61
N GLY A 740 13.75 -13.20 3.84
CA GLY A 740 12.95 -13.13 5.06
C GLY A 740 12.03 -14.34 5.29
N THR A 741 12.35 -15.51 4.73
CA THR A 741 11.55 -16.72 4.89
C THR A 741 11.61 -17.23 6.35
N PRO A 742 10.48 -17.42 7.06
CA PRO A 742 10.49 -17.81 8.46
C PRO A 742 11.10 -19.21 8.67
N ILE A 743 11.91 -19.34 9.72
CA ILE A 743 12.57 -20.59 10.17
C ILE A 743 11.56 -21.73 10.34
N GLU A 744 10.41 -21.39 10.90
CA GLU A 744 9.32 -22.33 11.18
C GLU A 744 8.82 -22.97 9.88
N THR A 745 8.78 -22.23 8.77
CA THR A 745 8.33 -22.75 7.47
C THR A 745 9.41 -23.64 6.82
N LEU A 746 10.69 -23.29 6.93
CA LEU A 746 11.81 -24.13 6.45
C LEU A 746 11.94 -25.45 7.21
N VAL A 747 11.77 -25.41 8.54
CA VAL A 747 11.90 -26.57 9.43
C VAL A 747 10.69 -27.49 9.36
N PHE A 748 9.46 -26.95 9.25
CA PHE A 748 8.24 -27.76 9.20
C PHE A 748 7.86 -28.26 7.80
N CYS A 749 8.25 -27.60 6.70
CA CYS A 749 7.83 -27.95 5.34
C CYS A 749 8.86 -28.77 4.54
N GLY A 750 9.52 -29.76 5.18
CA GLY A 750 10.23 -30.84 4.47
C GLY A 750 11.53 -31.31 5.10
N LEU A 751 12.32 -30.41 5.70
CA LEU A 751 13.64 -30.76 6.28
C LEU A 751 13.55 -31.72 7.49
N ALA A 752 12.36 -31.93 8.04
CA ALA A 752 12.08 -32.91 9.09
C ALA A 752 12.25 -34.39 8.66
N ASP A 753 12.29 -34.66 7.34
CA ASP A 753 12.59 -35.97 6.74
C ASP A 753 13.88 -35.95 5.89
N ALA A 754 14.63 -34.84 5.90
CA ALA A 754 15.88 -34.73 5.15
C ALA A 754 17.03 -35.46 5.86
N ALA A 755 18.01 -35.93 5.07
CA ALA A 755 19.22 -36.56 5.59
C ALA A 755 20.00 -35.60 6.52
N PRO A 756 20.69 -36.11 7.55
CA PRO A 756 21.48 -35.30 8.49
C PRO A 756 22.41 -34.23 7.85
N PRO A 757 23.05 -34.46 6.68
CA PRO A 757 23.87 -33.44 6.02
C PRO A 757 23.08 -32.19 5.57
N ALA A 758 21.84 -32.36 5.13
CA ALA A 758 20.97 -31.24 4.73
C ALA A 758 20.57 -30.39 5.95
N PHE A 759 20.29 -31.06 7.08
CA PHE A 759 20.03 -30.39 8.36
C PHE A 759 21.25 -29.62 8.86
N ALA A 760 22.45 -30.19 8.75
CA ALA A 760 23.71 -29.53 9.10
C ALA A 760 23.97 -28.25 8.27
N CYS A 761 23.63 -28.25 6.97
CA CYS A 761 23.76 -27.07 6.11
C CYS A 761 22.86 -25.91 6.57
N VAL A 762 21.64 -26.22 6.99
CA VAL A 762 20.70 -25.23 7.55
C VAL A 762 21.24 -24.66 8.85
N VAL A 763 21.68 -25.53 9.78
CA VAL A 763 22.32 -25.09 11.04
C VAL A 763 23.51 -24.16 10.74
N ALA A 764 24.36 -24.51 9.79
CA ALA A 764 25.51 -23.69 9.41
C ALA A 764 25.10 -22.31 8.88
N ALA A 765 24.04 -22.21 8.07
CA ALA A 765 23.51 -20.94 7.57
C ALA A 765 23.00 -20.04 8.71
N TYR A 766 22.18 -20.57 9.63
CA TYR A 766 21.74 -19.82 10.81
C TYR A 766 22.90 -19.44 11.74
N GLY A 767 23.92 -20.29 11.81
CA GLY A 767 25.16 -19.99 12.52
C GLY A 767 25.96 -18.84 11.95
N ARG A 768 25.91 -18.59 10.63
CA ARG A 768 26.58 -17.43 10.01
C ARG A 768 25.89 -16.11 10.37
N LEU A 769 24.60 -16.16 10.66
CA LEU A 769 23.78 -15.01 11.05
C LEU A 769 23.80 -14.76 12.58
N SER A 770 24.54 -15.58 13.33
CA SER A 770 24.70 -15.46 14.78
C SER A 770 23.39 -15.48 15.58
N LEU A 771 22.35 -16.15 15.07
CA LEU A 771 21.02 -16.22 15.68
C LEU A 771 20.92 -17.32 16.75
N ALA A 772 21.42 -17.04 17.95
CA ALA A 772 21.53 -18.04 19.03
C ALA A 772 20.18 -18.66 19.46
N ALA A 773 19.11 -17.87 19.52
CA ALA A 773 17.78 -18.36 19.92
C ALA A 773 17.23 -19.40 18.94
N ASP A 774 17.48 -19.17 17.66
CA ASP A 774 17.01 -20.03 16.56
C ASP A 774 17.85 -21.29 16.43
N LEU A 775 19.17 -21.18 16.65
CA LEU A 775 20.04 -22.36 16.78
C LEU A 775 19.60 -23.28 17.92
N ARG A 776 19.17 -22.73 19.07
CA ARG A 776 18.61 -23.53 20.18
C ARG A 776 17.28 -24.18 19.82
N ARG A 777 16.49 -23.59 18.94
CA ARG A 777 15.28 -24.25 18.38
C ARG A 777 15.68 -25.40 17.47
N LEU A 778 16.60 -25.19 16.53
CA LEU A 778 17.12 -26.23 15.64
C LEU A 778 17.77 -27.38 16.44
N HIS A 779 18.54 -27.08 17.47
CA HIS A 779 19.12 -28.11 18.34
C HIS A 779 18.04 -28.99 19.01
N ARG A 780 16.96 -28.41 19.54
CA ARG A 780 15.83 -29.21 20.07
C ARG A 780 15.18 -30.11 19.01
N VAL A 781 15.10 -29.62 17.76
CA VAL A 781 14.62 -30.44 16.64
C VAL A 781 15.59 -31.59 16.35
N ALA A 782 16.90 -31.33 16.33
CA ALA A 782 17.93 -32.36 16.15
C ALA A 782 17.88 -33.44 17.26
N GLU A 783 17.61 -33.03 18.51
CA GLU A 783 17.37 -33.95 19.64
C GLU A 783 16.14 -34.83 19.37
N SER A 784 14.99 -34.22 19.04
CA SER A 784 13.73 -34.94 18.78
C SER A 784 13.81 -35.95 17.64
N LYS A 785 14.71 -35.72 16.67
CA LYS A 785 14.87 -36.53 15.45
C LYS A 785 16.08 -37.47 15.52
N ALA A 786 16.77 -37.53 16.67
CA ALA A 786 17.96 -38.34 16.88
C ALA A 786 19.12 -38.04 15.90
N PHE A 787 19.22 -36.81 15.39
CA PHE A 787 20.29 -36.39 14.47
C PHE A 787 21.61 -36.08 15.18
N LEU A 788 21.62 -36.01 16.51
CA LEU A 788 22.82 -35.74 17.31
C LEU A 788 23.83 -36.91 17.37
N SER A 789 23.50 -38.06 16.78
CA SER A 789 24.44 -39.15 16.53
C SER A 789 25.29 -38.93 15.28
N ASP A 790 24.94 -37.95 14.43
CA ASP A 790 25.65 -37.66 13.18
C ASP A 790 26.74 -36.61 13.39
N ALA A 791 27.96 -36.92 12.96
CA ALA A 791 29.13 -36.06 13.11
C ALA A 791 28.99 -34.71 12.39
N PHE A 792 28.34 -34.64 11.23
CA PHE A 792 28.15 -33.39 10.48
C PHE A 792 27.19 -32.45 11.21
N VAL A 793 26.11 -32.99 11.79
CA VAL A 793 25.13 -32.19 12.55
C VAL A 793 25.75 -31.61 13.82
N VAL A 794 26.47 -32.45 14.58
CA VAL A 794 27.14 -32.02 15.82
C VAL A 794 28.24 -30.99 15.51
N SER A 795 29.03 -31.20 14.46
CA SER A 795 30.05 -30.24 14.01
C SER A 795 29.43 -28.90 13.61
N ALA A 796 28.34 -28.92 12.84
CA ALA A 796 27.64 -27.71 12.40
C ALA A 796 27.02 -26.94 13.58
N LEU A 797 26.40 -27.64 14.54
CA LEU A 797 25.85 -27.03 15.76
C LEU A 797 26.96 -26.44 16.62
N ALA A 798 28.04 -27.18 16.87
CA ALA A 798 29.19 -26.71 17.64
C ALA A 798 29.79 -25.43 17.03
N ALA A 799 30.11 -25.45 15.73
CA ALA A 799 30.66 -24.30 15.02
C ALA A 799 29.69 -23.10 15.03
N SER A 800 28.39 -23.35 14.93
CA SER A 800 27.37 -22.30 14.92
C SER A 800 27.17 -21.66 16.29
N TYR A 801 27.15 -22.46 17.36
CA TYR A 801 27.13 -21.94 18.74
C TYR A 801 28.40 -21.21 19.11
N GLY A 802 29.55 -21.66 18.59
CA GLY A 802 30.83 -20.96 18.67
C GLY A 802 30.72 -19.52 18.15
N ARG A 803 30.13 -19.34 16.96
CA ARG A 803 29.96 -18.01 16.33
C ARG A 803 29.07 -17.09 17.15
N CYS A 804 28.06 -17.65 17.81
CA CYS A 804 27.19 -16.93 18.75
C CYS A 804 27.85 -16.65 20.12
N ALA A 805 29.08 -17.12 20.35
CA ALA A 805 29.75 -17.13 21.63
C ALA A 805 28.89 -17.76 22.76
N ASP A 806 28.02 -18.73 22.45
CA ASP A 806 27.16 -19.41 23.43
C ASP A 806 27.93 -20.52 24.17
N TRP A 807 28.70 -20.08 25.17
CA TRP A 807 29.56 -20.86 26.06
C TRP A 807 28.85 -22.04 26.76
N ALA A 808 27.51 -22.00 26.92
CA ALA A 808 26.72 -23.09 27.52
C ALA A 808 26.32 -24.14 26.47
N SER A 809 25.83 -23.69 25.31
CA SER A 809 25.43 -24.59 24.22
C SER A 809 26.62 -25.32 23.59
N VAL A 810 27.79 -24.69 23.51
CA VAL A 810 29.04 -25.36 23.07
C VAL A 810 29.43 -26.49 24.03
N ARG A 811 29.30 -26.30 25.35
CA ARG A 811 29.54 -27.36 26.34
C ARG A 811 28.52 -28.49 26.21
N ALA A 812 27.26 -28.17 26.00
CA ALA A 812 26.24 -29.18 25.70
C ALA A 812 26.59 -30.01 24.45
N MET A 813 27.08 -29.39 23.38
CA MET A 813 27.56 -30.10 22.18
C MET A 813 28.79 -30.97 22.43
N HIS A 814 29.72 -30.51 23.26
CA HIS A 814 30.86 -31.31 23.67
C HIS A 814 30.41 -32.56 24.46
N ASP A 815 29.44 -32.41 25.37
CA ASP A 815 28.88 -33.54 26.13
C ASP A 815 28.08 -34.50 25.23
N VAL A 816 27.38 -33.99 24.22
CA VAL A 816 26.71 -34.79 23.18
C VAL A 816 27.74 -35.59 22.38
N ALA A 817 28.82 -34.95 21.91
CA ALA A 817 29.88 -35.59 21.16
C ALA A 817 30.55 -36.73 21.96
N ARG A 818 30.79 -36.53 23.26
CA ARG A 818 31.29 -37.58 24.17
C ARG A 818 30.31 -38.73 24.33
N ARG A 819 29.03 -38.43 24.61
CA ARG A 819 27.99 -39.46 24.82
C ARG A 819 27.76 -40.34 23.59
N HIS A 820 27.87 -39.78 22.39
CA HIS A 820 27.70 -40.51 21.14
C HIS A 820 29.01 -41.08 20.56
N GLY A 821 30.14 -40.96 21.27
CA GLY A 821 31.42 -41.50 20.81
C GLY A 821 32.04 -40.77 19.62
N LEU A 822 31.61 -39.54 19.34
CA LEU A 822 32.04 -38.74 18.19
C LEU A 822 33.37 -38.00 18.42
N MET A 823 33.99 -38.13 19.60
CA MET A 823 35.27 -37.49 19.91
C MET A 823 36.46 -38.08 19.11
N GLY A 824 36.26 -39.18 18.39
CA GLY A 824 37.24 -39.71 17.44
C GLY A 824 37.14 -39.09 16.04
N ASP A 825 36.09 -38.33 15.75
CA ASP A 825 35.88 -37.66 14.47
C ASP A 825 36.64 -36.32 14.43
N GLY A 826 37.58 -36.18 13.50
CA GLY A 826 38.40 -34.97 13.37
C GLY A 826 37.58 -33.71 13.05
N GLY A 827 36.46 -33.84 12.32
CA GLY A 827 35.57 -32.72 12.01
C GLY A 827 34.87 -32.17 13.26
N VAL A 828 34.37 -33.06 14.11
CA VAL A 828 33.70 -32.70 15.38
C VAL A 828 34.69 -32.05 16.35
N VAL A 829 35.88 -32.63 16.51
CA VAL A 829 36.92 -32.10 17.40
C VAL A 829 37.38 -30.72 16.93
N ASN A 830 37.63 -30.53 15.63
CA ASN A 830 38.01 -29.23 15.07
C ASN A 830 36.89 -28.18 15.23
N ALA A 831 35.63 -28.57 15.02
CA ALA A 831 34.49 -27.69 15.25
C ALA A 831 34.37 -27.25 16.72
N LEU A 832 34.61 -28.15 17.68
CA LEU A 832 34.62 -27.84 19.11
C LEU A 832 35.82 -26.97 19.51
N ILE A 833 37.02 -27.23 19.00
CA ILE A 833 38.21 -26.39 19.21
C ILE A 833 37.89 -24.96 18.72
N SER A 834 37.30 -24.84 17.53
CA SER A 834 36.89 -23.55 16.99
C SER A 834 35.84 -22.86 17.85
N ALA A 835 34.82 -23.61 18.29
CA ALA A 835 33.75 -23.08 19.11
C ALA A 835 34.23 -22.59 20.49
N TYR A 836 35.07 -23.37 21.18
CA TYR A 836 35.66 -22.95 22.46
C TYR A 836 36.60 -21.75 22.30
N GLY A 837 37.38 -21.73 21.22
CA GLY A 837 38.19 -20.57 20.87
C GLY A 837 37.33 -19.33 20.68
N GLN A 838 36.22 -19.41 19.94
CA GLN A 838 35.29 -18.30 19.71
C GLN A 838 34.59 -17.83 20.99
N CYS A 839 34.21 -18.75 21.88
CA CYS A 839 33.64 -18.48 23.20
C CYS A 839 34.65 -17.93 24.24
N GLY A 840 35.92 -17.76 23.89
CA GLY A 840 36.94 -17.20 24.78
C GLY A 840 37.45 -18.17 25.86
N ASP A 841 37.37 -19.48 25.61
CA ASP A 841 37.99 -20.52 26.46
C ASP A 841 39.12 -21.23 25.69
N PRO A 842 40.26 -20.56 25.44
CA PRO A 842 41.35 -21.14 24.67
C PRO A 842 42.02 -22.30 25.40
N GLY A 843 41.95 -22.37 26.73
CA GLY A 843 42.53 -23.47 27.50
C GLY A 843 41.80 -24.80 27.26
N THR A 844 40.47 -24.79 27.17
CA THR A 844 39.73 -25.99 26.76
C THR A 844 39.94 -26.32 25.28
N ALA A 845 40.04 -25.31 24.41
CA ALA A 845 40.37 -25.51 23.00
C ALA A 845 41.78 -26.14 22.82
N GLU A 846 42.78 -25.68 23.57
CA GLU A 846 44.13 -26.23 23.57
C GLU A 846 44.15 -27.66 24.12
N ARG A 847 43.43 -27.95 25.21
CA ARG A 847 43.32 -29.33 25.72
C ARG A 847 42.74 -30.28 24.69
N LEU A 848 41.66 -29.88 24.00
CA LEU A 848 41.07 -30.66 22.92
C LEU A 848 42.02 -30.84 21.73
N PHE A 849 42.79 -29.81 21.39
CA PHE A 849 43.83 -29.90 20.37
C PHE A 849 44.93 -30.89 20.78
N VAL A 850 45.37 -30.87 22.04
CA VAL A 850 46.39 -31.77 22.58
C VAL A 850 45.89 -33.21 22.67
N GLU A 851 44.65 -33.42 23.13
CA GLU A 851 43.99 -34.74 23.22
C GLU A 851 43.70 -35.32 21.82
N GLY A 852 43.38 -34.47 20.84
CA GLY A 852 43.10 -34.85 19.44
C GLY A 852 44.32 -34.87 18.52
N ARG A 853 45.56 -34.89 19.04
CA ARG A 853 46.81 -34.73 18.27
C ARG A 853 47.01 -35.68 17.08
N SER A 854 46.35 -36.84 17.03
CA SER A 854 46.43 -37.77 15.89
C SER A 854 45.45 -37.43 14.74
N THR A 855 44.46 -36.57 14.97
CA THR A 855 43.38 -36.21 14.03
C THR A 855 43.22 -34.70 13.80
N ALA A 856 43.85 -33.86 14.64
CA ALA A 856 43.72 -32.40 14.58
C ALA A 856 44.57 -31.80 13.44
N ASP A 857 43.94 -30.92 12.65
CA ASP A 857 44.58 -30.28 11.52
C ASP A 857 45.38 -29.01 11.95
N PRO A 858 46.26 -28.50 11.10
CA PRO A 858 46.95 -27.22 11.30
C PRO A 858 45.99 -26.00 11.45
N SER A 859 44.75 -26.12 10.99
CA SER A 859 43.69 -25.10 11.15
C SER A 859 43.19 -25.03 12.60
N ALA A 860 43.17 -26.15 13.33
CA ALA A 860 42.80 -26.23 14.73
C ALA A 860 43.81 -25.48 15.59
N LEU A 861 45.12 -25.66 15.34
CA LEU A 861 46.18 -24.88 15.98
C LEU A 861 46.02 -23.38 15.67
N SER A 862 45.80 -23.03 14.40
CA SER A 862 45.56 -21.64 13.98
C SER A 862 44.40 -21.00 14.75
N THR A 863 43.36 -21.77 15.05
CA THR A 863 42.19 -21.30 15.81
C THR A 863 42.48 -21.11 17.30
N VAL A 864 43.25 -22.02 17.92
CA VAL A 864 43.72 -21.87 19.31
C VAL A 864 44.62 -20.64 19.45
N VAL A 865 45.57 -20.48 18.52
CA VAL A 865 46.47 -19.31 18.45
C VAL A 865 45.67 -18.01 18.33
N ALA A 866 44.69 -17.96 17.42
CA ALA A 866 43.81 -16.80 17.25
C ALA A 866 42.96 -16.50 18.51
N ALA A 867 42.57 -17.51 19.28
CA ALA A 867 41.86 -17.32 20.55
C ALA A 867 42.75 -16.69 21.63
N TYR A 868 43.99 -17.18 21.79
CA TYR A 868 44.97 -16.58 22.70
C TYR A 868 45.37 -15.16 22.30
N GLY A 869 45.50 -14.89 20.99
CA GLY A 869 45.72 -13.54 20.46
C GLY A 869 44.59 -12.57 20.82
N ARG A 870 43.32 -13.00 20.68
CA ARG A 870 42.17 -12.16 21.04
C ARG A 870 42.14 -11.81 22.52
N LEU A 871 42.51 -12.75 23.40
CA LEU A 871 42.62 -12.52 24.84
C LEU A 871 43.92 -11.82 25.27
N SER A 872 44.81 -11.52 24.32
CA SER A 872 46.11 -10.88 24.54
C SER A 872 47.02 -11.65 25.51
N GLN A 873 46.96 -12.99 25.48
CA GLN A 873 47.77 -13.87 26.32
C GLN A 873 49.10 -14.21 25.65
N LEU A 874 50.06 -13.28 25.75
CA LEU A 874 51.35 -13.39 25.05
C LEU A 874 52.21 -14.58 25.51
N ALA A 875 52.15 -14.95 26.79
CA ALA A 875 52.94 -16.05 27.34
C ALA A 875 52.52 -17.40 26.70
N ASP A 876 51.22 -17.69 26.68
CA ASP A 876 50.68 -18.90 26.04
C ASP A 876 50.92 -18.87 24.52
N LEU A 877 50.81 -17.71 23.87
CA LEU A 877 51.12 -17.57 22.45
C LEU A 877 52.58 -17.93 22.14
N ARG A 878 53.54 -17.47 22.97
CA ARG A 878 54.97 -17.82 22.83
C ARG A 878 55.22 -19.30 23.07
N ARG A 879 54.55 -19.91 24.07
CA ARG A 879 54.62 -21.36 24.31
C ARG A 879 54.13 -22.14 23.09
N LEU A 880 52.96 -21.79 22.55
CA LEU A 880 52.41 -22.43 21.36
C LEU A 880 53.27 -22.21 20.13
N HIS A 881 53.90 -21.05 19.99
CA HIS A 881 54.83 -20.77 18.89
C HIS A 881 56.07 -21.68 18.96
N GLN A 882 56.63 -21.89 20.16
CA GLN A 882 57.74 -22.84 20.36
C GLN A 882 57.31 -24.27 19.99
N VAL A 883 56.15 -24.72 20.46
CA VAL A 883 55.61 -26.04 20.10
C VAL A 883 55.40 -26.16 18.59
N ALA A 884 54.86 -25.13 17.93
CA ALA A 884 54.68 -25.13 16.49
C ALA A 884 56.02 -25.16 15.71
N ALA A 885 57.08 -24.57 16.26
CA ALA A 885 58.42 -24.63 15.68
C ALA A 885 59.04 -26.02 15.80
N GLU A 886 58.97 -26.63 16.99
CA GLU A 886 59.47 -27.98 17.27
C GLU A 886 58.79 -29.04 16.38
N GLU A 887 57.49 -28.88 16.13
CA GLU A 887 56.67 -29.78 15.31
C GLU A 887 56.68 -29.43 13.80
N SER A 888 57.51 -28.48 13.36
CA SER A 888 57.59 -28.02 11.96
C SER A 888 56.27 -27.50 11.36
N LEU A 889 55.31 -27.09 12.20
CA LEU A 889 54.00 -26.56 11.77
C LEU A 889 54.09 -25.12 11.25
N LEU A 890 55.16 -24.40 11.57
CA LEU A 890 55.44 -23.06 11.04
C LEU A 890 55.79 -23.04 9.54
N ALA A 891 55.98 -24.20 8.91
CA ALA A 891 56.07 -24.29 7.46
C ALA A 891 54.72 -24.00 6.76
N GLN A 892 53.61 -24.04 7.52
CA GLN A 892 52.28 -23.85 6.96
C GLN A 892 51.82 -22.40 7.03
N VAL A 893 51.43 -21.86 5.89
CA VAL A 893 51.03 -20.46 5.73
C VAL A 893 49.88 -20.08 6.66
N ALA A 894 48.86 -20.94 6.82
CA ALA A 894 47.72 -20.69 7.71
C ALA A 894 48.12 -20.49 9.19
N VAL A 895 49.06 -21.32 9.67
CA VAL A 895 49.57 -21.26 11.05
C VAL A 895 50.36 -19.98 11.27
N VAL A 896 51.25 -19.63 10.33
CA VAL A 896 52.04 -18.40 10.44
C VAL A 896 51.17 -17.15 10.33
N SER A 897 50.17 -17.12 9.42
CA SER A 897 49.19 -16.02 9.34
C SER A 897 48.42 -15.83 10.65
N ALA A 898 48.07 -16.92 11.33
CA ALA A 898 47.42 -16.88 12.65
C ALA A 898 48.35 -16.33 13.74
N PHE A 899 49.63 -16.72 13.75
CA PHE A 899 50.63 -16.15 14.65
C PHE A 899 50.89 -14.67 14.38
N ILE A 900 51.05 -14.24 13.13
CA ILE A 900 51.19 -12.82 12.74
C ILE A 900 50.02 -12.01 13.30
N SER A 901 48.79 -12.46 13.04
CA SER A 901 47.58 -11.78 13.52
C SER A 901 47.52 -11.74 15.06
N SER A 902 47.91 -12.82 15.72
CA SER A 902 47.80 -12.96 17.18
C SER A 902 48.90 -12.18 17.91
N TYR A 903 50.13 -12.16 17.40
CA TYR A 903 51.19 -11.30 17.93
C TYR A 903 50.82 -9.83 17.79
N ALA A 904 50.30 -9.42 16.62
CA ALA A 904 49.82 -8.07 16.41
C ALA A 904 48.70 -7.69 17.40
N GLN A 905 47.76 -8.60 17.66
CA GLN A 905 46.70 -8.42 18.65
C GLN A 905 47.21 -8.32 20.09
N CYS A 906 48.32 -9.00 20.42
CA CYS A 906 49.03 -8.85 21.69
C CYS A 906 49.92 -7.59 21.77
N GLY A 907 49.90 -6.73 20.75
CA GLY A 907 50.74 -5.53 20.69
C GLY A 907 52.17 -5.77 20.20
N GLN A 908 52.54 -7.00 19.85
CA GLN A 908 53.88 -7.38 19.38
C GLN A 908 53.98 -7.27 17.85
N LEU A 909 53.90 -6.04 17.32
CA LEU A 909 53.99 -5.80 15.88
C LEU A 909 55.36 -6.23 15.31
N ALA A 910 56.44 -6.01 16.06
CA ALA A 910 57.79 -6.39 15.64
C ALA A 910 57.94 -7.92 15.41
N GLU A 911 57.36 -8.75 16.27
CA GLU A 911 57.34 -10.21 16.07
C GLU A 911 56.50 -10.61 14.85
N SER A 912 55.42 -9.86 14.59
CA SER A 912 54.60 -10.07 13.40
C SER A 912 55.37 -9.74 12.11
N GLU A 913 56.10 -8.62 12.11
CA GLU A 913 57.00 -8.21 11.02
C GLU A 913 58.14 -9.21 10.81
N ARG A 914 58.70 -9.75 11.89
CA ARG A 914 59.75 -10.77 11.86
C ARG A 914 59.23 -12.06 11.23
N LEU A 915 58.09 -12.58 11.70
CA LEU A 915 57.47 -13.78 11.14
C LEU A 915 57.12 -13.64 9.67
N PHE A 916 56.66 -12.46 9.26
CA PHE A 916 56.35 -12.19 7.85
C PHE A 916 57.61 -12.14 6.97
N ARG A 917 58.73 -11.67 7.52
CA ARG A 917 60.03 -11.59 6.82
C ARG A 917 60.71 -12.95 6.73
N ASP A 918 60.69 -13.70 7.84
CA ASP A 918 61.38 -14.98 8.01
C ASP A 918 60.52 -16.17 7.55
N LEU A 919 59.40 -15.90 6.87
CA LEU A 919 58.48 -16.92 6.38
C LEU A 919 59.19 -17.88 5.41
N ALA A 920 59.25 -19.16 5.78
CA ALA A 920 59.91 -20.19 4.97
C ALA A 920 59.12 -20.58 3.70
N ALA A 921 57.79 -20.43 3.73
CA ALA A 921 56.89 -20.71 2.61
C ALA A 921 56.62 -19.45 1.77
N THR A 922 56.21 -19.61 0.51
CA THR A 922 55.75 -18.48 -0.31
C THR A 922 54.47 -17.88 0.28
N PRO A 923 54.44 -16.58 0.63
CA PRO A 923 53.28 -15.94 1.23
C PRO A 923 52.11 -15.90 0.23
N ASP A 924 50.90 -16.16 0.72
CA ASP A 924 49.66 -16.05 -0.04
C ASP A 924 48.87 -14.79 0.34
N THR A 925 47.73 -14.56 -0.32
CA THR A 925 46.86 -13.40 -0.02
C THR A 925 46.47 -13.34 1.47
N SER A 926 46.32 -14.48 2.16
CA SER A 926 45.96 -14.53 3.58
C SER A 926 47.08 -13.99 4.47
N THR A 927 48.35 -14.30 4.16
CA THR A 927 49.51 -13.79 4.91
C THR A 927 49.67 -12.29 4.76
N PHE A 928 49.55 -11.79 3.52
CA PHE A 928 49.58 -10.35 3.28
C PHE A 928 48.42 -9.64 4.00
N ASN A 929 47.21 -10.20 3.96
CA ASN A 929 46.06 -9.64 4.68
C ASN A 929 46.27 -9.60 6.19
N ALA A 930 46.84 -10.67 6.79
CA ALA A 930 47.18 -10.68 8.21
C ALA A 930 48.14 -9.53 8.58
N MET A 931 49.14 -9.26 7.73
CA MET A 931 50.11 -8.19 7.95
C MET A 931 49.52 -6.79 7.68
N ILE A 932 48.70 -6.63 6.63
CA ILE A 932 47.98 -5.36 6.36
C ILE A 932 47.05 -5.04 7.52
N ALA A 933 46.28 -6.02 8.02
CA ALA A 933 45.42 -5.87 9.19
C ALA A 933 46.22 -5.51 10.45
N ALA A 934 47.37 -6.17 10.67
CA ALA A 934 48.28 -5.83 11.78
C ALA A 934 48.72 -4.36 11.71
N TYR A 935 49.17 -3.86 10.56
CA TYR A 935 49.51 -2.44 10.39
C TYR A 935 48.31 -1.51 10.59
N SER A 936 47.12 -1.94 10.16
CA SER A 936 45.88 -1.17 10.26
C SER A 936 45.47 -0.94 11.71
N HIS A 937 45.49 -1.99 12.55
CA HIS A 937 45.18 -1.90 13.98
C HIS A 937 46.20 -1.07 14.77
N HIS A 938 47.44 -0.99 14.28
CA HIS A 938 48.53 -0.19 14.84
C HIS A 938 48.66 1.20 14.20
N ALA A 939 47.68 1.62 13.39
CA ALA A 939 47.62 2.92 12.73
C ALA A 939 48.83 3.25 11.81
N ARG A 940 49.46 2.23 11.21
CA ARG A 940 50.60 2.37 10.28
C ARG A 940 50.16 2.28 8.82
N LEU A 941 49.42 3.28 8.34
CA LEU A 941 48.85 3.31 6.98
C LEU A 941 49.92 3.12 5.88
N THR A 942 51.06 3.80 5.97
CA THR A 942 52.13 3.68 4.95
C THR A 942 52.62 2.24 4.82
N SER A 943 52.91 1.57 5.94
CA SER A 943 53.35 0.17 5.93
C SER A 943 52.27 -0.79 5.43
N ALA A 944 50.99 -0.49 5.69
CA ALA A 944 49.86 -1.24 5.14
C ALA A 944 49.81 -1.12 3.61
N LEU A 945 50.00 0.08 3.06
CA LEU A 945 50.03 0.33 1.62
C LEU A 945 51.24 -0.30 0.95
N ASP A 946 52.44 -0.17 1.54
CA ASP A 946 53.66 -0.81 1.04
C ASP A 946 53.48 -2.34 0.96
N THR A 947 52.76 -2.91 1.92
CA THR A 947 52.45 -4.34 1.97
C THR A 947 51.40 -4.74 0.93
N TYR A 948 50.40 -3.89 0.68
CA TYR A 948 49.44 -4.04 -0.41
C TYR A 948 50.12 -4.02 -1.78
N GLU A 949 51.04 -3.08 -2.02
CA GLU A 949 51.80 -3.05 -3.27
C GLU A 949 52.69 -4.30 -3.43
N ARG A 950 53.27 -4.81 -2.33
CA ARG A 950 54.01 -6.08 -2.35
C ARG A 950 53.12 -7.26 -2.71
N LEU A 951 51.86 -7.29 -2.24
CA LEU A 951 50.85 -8.28 -2.64
C LEU A 951 50.60 -8.20 -4.15
N GLN A 952 50.38 -7.00 -4.69
CA GLN A 952 50.14 -6.80 -6.12
C GLN A 952 51.36 -7.23 -6.97
N ARG A 953 52.58 -6.86 -6.56
CA ARG A 953 53.82 -7.25 -7.23
C ARG A 953 54.07 -8.76 -7.21
N ALA A 954 53.54 -9.47 -6.21
CA ALA A 954 53.59 -10.93 -6.14
C ALA A 954 52.57 -11.61 -7.07
N GLY A 955 51.76 -10.85 -7.83
CA GLY A 955 50.74 -11.40 -8.72
C GLY A 955 49.52 -11.98 -7.99
N LEU A 956 49.40 -11.73 -6.69
CA LEU A 956 48.28 -12.18 -5.87
C LEU A 956 47.10 -11.23 -6.01
N LYS A 957 45.88 -11.76 -5.94
CA LYS A 957 44.66 -10.96 -6.04
C LYS A 957 44.24 -10.44 -4.66
N PRO A 958 44.03 -9.12 -4.49
CA PRO A 958 43.34 -8.56 -3.34
C PRO A 958 41.91 -9.11 -3.20
N ASN A 959 41.38 -9.12 -1.99
CA ASN A 959 39.99 -9.54 -1.70
C ASN A 959 39.30 -8.58 -0.71
N ASP A 960 38.06 -8.90 -0.30
CA ASP A 960 37.28 -8.07 0.64
C ASP A 960 38.04 -7.77 1.94
N VAL A 961 38.80 -8.74 2.47
CA VAL A 961 39.58 -8.57 3.70
C VAL A 961 40.72 -7.56 3.50
N THR A 962 41.33 -7.54 2.32
CA THR A 962 42.34 -6.52 1.95
C THR A 962 41.71 -5.12 1.98
N LEU A 963 40.52 -4.96 1.38
CA LEU A 963 39.82 -3.68 1.32
C LEU A 963 39.44 -3.18 2.71
N VAL A 964 38.78 -4.01 3.54
CA VAL A 964 38.40 -3.64 4.91
C VAL A 964 39.62 -3.22 5.73
N SER A 965 40.73 -3.95 5.62
CA SER A 965 41.95 -3.63 6.37
C SER A 965 42.51 -2.26 5.96
N LEU A 966 42.65 -2.01 4.65
CA LEU A 966 43.12 -0.73 4.12
C LEU A 966 42.19 0.44 4.49
N LEU A 967 40.88 0.27 4.40
CA LEU A 967 39.91 1.30 4.82
C LEU A 967 39.95 1.56 6.32
N THR A 968 40.16 0.51 7.13
CA THR A 968 40.36 0.65 8.58
C THR A 968 41.64 1.44 8.88
N ALA A 969 42.74 1.16 8.17
CA ALA A 969 43.97 1.95 8.30
C ALA A 969 43.75 3.42 7.93
N CYS A 970 43.02 3.69 6.85
CA CYS A 970 42.66 5.05 6.45
C CYS A 970 41.78 5.74 7.50
N SER A 971 40.80 5.03 8.08
CA SER A 971 39.95 5.55 9.17
C SER A 971 40.76 5.91 10.41
N HIS A 972 41.75 5.08 10.77
CA HIS A 972 42.60 5.31 11.94
C HIS A 972 43.56 6.49 11.79
N VAL A 973 43.97 6.82 10.55
CA VAL A 973 44.85 7.96 10.26
C VAL A 973 44.07 9.21 9.81
N GLY A 974 42.81 9.06 9.41
CA GLY A 974 41.96 10.16 8.94
C GLY A 974 42.14 10.54 7.47
N ASP A 975 42.72 9.66 6.64
CA ASP A 975 42.98 9.95 5.22
C ASP A 975 41.77 9.58 4.34
N LEU A 976 40.78 10.48 4.28
CA LEU A 976 39.56 10.30 3.49
C LEU A 976 39.83 10.19 1.99
N GLN A 977 40.74 11.01 1.46
CA GLN A 977 41.04 11.01 0.03
C GLN A 977 41.58 9.64 -0.41
N ARG A 978 42.48 9.06 0.38
CA ARG A 978 43.03 7.74 0.10
C ARG A 978 42.02 6.61 0.26
N ALA A 979 41.14 6.68 1.27
CA ALA A 979 40.06 5.70 1.42
C ALA A 979 39.14 5.66 0.19
N LEU A 980 38.76 6.82 -0.36
CA LEU A 980 37.93 6.92 -1.56
C LEU A 980 38.66 6.40 -2.80
N ALA A 981 39.95 6.73 -2.95
CA ALA A 981 40.77 6.23 -4.06
C ALA A 981 40.89 4.69 -4.04
N ILE A 982 41.16 4.10 -2.87
CA ILE A 982 41.24 2.64 -2.69
C ILE A 982 39.89 1.99 -2.98
N THR A 983 38.79 2.57 -2.51
CA THR A 983 37.43 2.05 -2.77
C THR A 983 37.12 2.05 -4.27
N ALA A 984 37.48 3.13 -4.98
CA ALA A 984 37.30 3.22 -6.42
C ALA A 984 38.17 2.21 -7.19
N GLU A 985 39.43 2.05 -6.80
CA GLU A 985 40.33 1.04 -7.38
C GLU A 985 39.77 -0.37 -7.20
N PHE A 986 39.36 -0.75 -5.98
CA PHE A 986 38.81 -2.08 -5.69
C PHE A 986 37.52 -2.37 -6.46
N THR A 987 36.66 -1.37 -6.65
CA THR A 987 35.43 -1.52 -7.42
C THR A 987 35.71 -1.67 -8.92
N THR A 988 36.65 -0.89 -9.47
CA THR A 988 36.90 -0.81 -10.91
C THR A 988 37.91 -1.83 -11.42
N ALA A 989 39.04 -2.01 -10.74
CA ALA A 989 40.13 -2.87 -11.16
C ALA A 989 39.97 -4.32 -10.67
N TRP A 990 39.40 -4.50 -9.47
CA TRP A 990 39.29 -5.81 -8.82
C TRP A 990 37.86 -6.39 -8.80
N GLY A 991 36.85 -5.58 -9.16
CA GLY A 991 35.44 -6.01 -9.20
C GLY A 991 34.84 -6.33 -7.82
N ILE A 992 35.45 -5.81 -6.75
CA ILE A 992 35.00 -6.03 -5.37
C ILE A 992 33.90 -5.03 -5.04
N ARG A 993 32.70 -5.54 -4.74
CA ARG A 993 31.53 -4.70 -4.46
C ARG A 993 31.56 -4.25 -2.99
N VAL A 994 31.39 -2.95 -2.80
CA VAL A 994 31.24 -2.35 -1.45
C VAL A 994 29.97 -2.90 -0.79
N ASP A 995 30.15 -3.55 0.36
CA ASP A 995 29.09 -4.10 1.22
C ASP A 995 29.06 -3.36 2.58
N ALA A 996 28.16 -3.77 3.48
CA ALA A 996 27.98 -3.12 4.80
C ALA A 996 29.27 -3.04 5.65
N ARG A 997 30.18 -4.03 5.54
CA ARG A 997 31.44 -4.05 6.30
C ARG A 997 32.39 -2.95 5.83
N HIS A 998 32.43 -2.72 4.52
CA HIS A 998 33.20 -1.65 3.90
C HIS A 998 32.57 -0.28 4.19
N THR A 999 31.25 -0.19 4.10
CA THR A 999 30.47 1.03 4.40
C THR A 999 30.73 1.52 5.82
N ASN A 1000 30.78 0.63 6.82
CA ASN A 1000 31.08 1.02 8.21
C ASN A 1000 32.41 1.76 8.37
N CYS A 1001 33.44 1.36 7.63
CA CYS A 1001 34.75 2.04 7.67
C CYS A 1001 34.68 3.45 7.07
N LEU A 1002 33.93 3.60 5.97
CA LEU A 1002 33.70 4.90 5.32
C LEU A 1002 32.83 5.81 6.20
N VAL A 1003 31.78 5.27 6.83
CA VAL A 1003 30.94 5.98 7.79
C VAL A 1003 31.76 6.47 8.98
N ASP A 1004 32.59 5.62 9.60
CA ASP A 1004 33.48 6.01 10.70
C ASP A 1004 34.43 7.15 10.28
N LEU A 1005 35.01 7.06 9.09
CA LEU A 1005 35.91 8.09 8.57
C LEU A 1005 35.19 9.42 8.30
N HIS A 1006 34.05 9.40 7.60
CA HIS A 1006 33.23 10.60 7.36
C HIS A 1006 32.72 11.20 8.67
N ALA A 1007 32.27 10.37 9.61
CA ALA A 1007 31.76 10.78 10.90
C ALA A 1007 32.85 11.44 11.76
N ARG A 1008 34.08 10.89 11.77
CA ARG A 1008 35.22 11.51 12.48
C ARG A 1008 35.63 12.86 11.91
N MET A 1009 35.51 13.04 10.59
CA MET A 1009 35.80 14.29 9.87
C MET A 1009 34.70 15.35 10.00
N GLY A 1010 33.53 15.01 10.54
CA GLY A 1010 32.39 15.93 10.67
C GLY A 1010 31.49 15.99 9.44
N ASN A 1011 31.78 15.18 8.41
CA ASN A 1011 30.97 15.06 7.19
C ASN A 1011 29.77 14.13 7.43
N LEU A 1012 28.95 14.46 8.44
CA LEU A 1012 27.88 13.61 8.95
C LEU A 1012 26.74 13.38 7.94
N ASP A 1013 26.46 14.34 7.05
CA ASP A 1013 25.50 14.15 5.95
C ASP A 1013 25.93 13.05 4.97
N GLU A 1014 27.21 13.03 4.64
CA GLU A 1014 27.76 12.01 3.75
C GLU A 1014 27.86 10.66 4.46
N ALA A 1015 28.16 10.66 5.77
CA ALA A 1015 28.10 9.45 6.59
C ALA A 1015 26.69 8.82 6.57
N GLU A 1016 25.62 9.61 6.72
CA GLU A 1016 24.24 9.11 6.61
C GLU A 1016 23.89 8.62 5.19
N ARG A 1017 24.40 9.29 4.15
CA ARG A 1017 24.24 8.83 2.76
C ARG A 1017 24.86 7.46 2.51
N PHE A 1018 26.04 7.21 3.06
CA PHE A 1018 26.69 5.91 2.93
C PHE A 1018 25.90 4.79 3.63
N ILE A 1019 25.19 5.10 4.72
CA ILE A 1019 24.26 4.15 5.36
C ILE A 1019 23.07 3.84 4.43
N GLY A 1020 22.51 4.86 3.78
CA GLY A 1020 21.40 4.70 2.84
C GLY A 1020 20.17 4.05 3.50
N ASP A 1021 19.46 3.20 2.77
CA ASP A 1021 18.33 2.40 3.29
C ASP A 1021 18.79 1.12 4.04
N ALA A 1022 20.10 0.86 4.12
CA ALA A 1022 20.65 -0.35 4.73
C ALA A 1022 20.83 -0.18 6.24
N SER A 1023 19.98 -0.86 7.00
CA SER A 1023 19.72 -0.64 8.43
C SER A 1023 20.72 -1.32 9.40
N ASP A 1024 22.03 -1.09 9.28
CA ASP A 1024 22.99 -1.60 10.29
C ASP A 1024 23.04 -0.67 11.52
N VAL A 1025 22.76 -1.22 12.70
CA VAL A 1025 22.82 -0.51 13.99
C VAL A 1025 24.22 0.03 14.29
N THR A 1026 25.27 -0.66 13.82
CA THR A 1026 26.68 -0.31 14.04
C THR A 1026 27.06 0.99 13.33
N SER A 1027 26.55 1.21 12.11
CA SER A 1027 26.76 2.45 11.37
C SER A 1027 26.08 3.63 12.07
N TRP A 1028 24.82 3.44 12.50
CA TRP A 1028 24.09 4.47 13.25
C TRP A 1028 24.72 4.78 14.61
N MET A 1029 25.26 3.77 15.29
CA MET A 1029 26.03 3.94 16.53
C MET A 1029 27.28 4.80 16.32
N THR A 1030 27.95 4.62 15.18
CA THR A 1030 29.12 5.40 14.80
C THR A 1030 28.76 6.87 14.56
N VAL A 1031 27.67 7.13 13.82
CA VAL A 1031 27.15 8.50 13.61
C VAL A 1031 26.73 9.14 14.94
N LEU A 1032 26.01 8.41 15.81
CA LEU A 1032 25.60 8.91 17.13
C LEU A 1032 26.80 9.30 18.00
N GLY A 1033 27.88 8.49 17.97
CA GLY A 1033 29.14 8.81 18.64
C GLY A 1033 29.81 10.07 18.10
N ALA A 1034 29.73 10.31 16.79
CA ALA A 1034 30.30 11.49 16.14
C ALA A 1034 29.46 12.76 16.36
N CYS A 1035 28.13 12.66 16.46
CA CYS A 1035 27.29 13.81 16.82
C CYS A 1035 27.70 14.42 18.17
N ARG A 1036 28.20 13.61 19.11
CA ARG A 1036 28.78 14.10 20.37
C ARG A 1036 30.06 14.90 20.14
N LYS A 1037 30.92 14.45 19.22
CA LYS A 1037 32.22 15.09 18.93
C LYS A 1037 32.03 16.45 18.24
N HIS A 1038 31.04 16.54 17.34
CA HIS A 1038 30.77 17.72 16.52
C HIS A 1038 29.60 18.58 17.03
N ASP A 1039 29.12 18.32 18.24
CA ASP A 1039 28.03 19.03 18.93
C ASP A 1039 26.72 19.16 18.12
N ASP A 1040 26.33 18.11 17.41
CA ASP A 1040 25.09 18.07 16.62
C ASP A 1040 23.96 17.33 17.35
N LEU A 1041 23.31 18.05 18.28
CA LEU A 1041 22.23 17.51 19.10
C LEU A 1041 21.01 17.07 18.27
N ALA A 1042 20.63 17.85 17.26
CA ALA A 1042 19.43 17.60 16.47
C ALA A 1042 19.56 16.31 15.66
N ARG A 1043 20.73 16.05 15.06
CA ARG A 1043 21.01 14.79 14.37
C ARG A 1043 21.10 13.64 15.36
N ALA A 1044 21.73 13.81 16.52
CA ALA A 1044 21.80 12.78 17.55
C ALA A 1044 20.41 12.28 17.99
N GLU A 1045 19.45 13.20 18.22
CA GLU A 1045 18.07 12.84 18.58
C GLU A 1045 17.37 12.03 17.48
N ARG A 1046 17.54 12.44 16.21
CA ARG A 1046 16.98 11.69 15.06
C ARG A 1046 17.60 10.32 14.92
N VAL A 1047 18.93 10.22 14.91
CA VAL A 1047 19.65 8.95 14.79
C VAL A 1047 19.28 8.00 15.93
N PHE A 1048 19.18 8.51 17.15
CA PHE A 1048 18.77 7.70 18.30
C PHE A 1048 17.32 7.21 18.15
N ALA A 1049 16.39 8.04 17.64
CA ALA A 1049 15.04 7.60 17.33
C ALA A 1049 15.01 6.54 16.21
N THR A 1050 15.85 6.68 15.19
CA THR A 1050 16.03 5.66 14.13
C THR A 1050 16.48 4.33 14.73
N ILE A 1051 17.52 4.32 15.58
CA ILE A 1051 17.99 3.11 16.27
C ILE A 1051 16.86 2.43 17.07
N LEU A 1052 16.04 3.22 17.78
CA LEU A 1052 14.90 2.70 18.56
C LEU A 1052 13.74 2.20 17.70
N SER A 1053 13.67 2.60 16.43
CA SER A 1053 12.63 2.16 15.48
C SER A 1053 13.03 0.91 14.68
N LEU A 1054 14.29 0.49 14.77
CA LEU A 1054 14.76 -0.74 14.13
C LEU A 1054 14.05 -1.97 14.77
N PRO A 1055 13.77 -3.03 14.00
CA PRO A 1055 13.20 -4.26 14.55
C PRO A 1055 14.08 -4.82 15.66
N ASP A 1056 13.47 -5.34 16.73
CA ASP A 1056 14.16 -5.97 17.85
C ASP A 1056 14.88 -7.26 17.40
N SER A 1057 16.07 -7.09 16.81
CA SER A 1057 16.99 -8.18 16.49
C SER A 1057 18.01 -8.35 17.64
N PRO A 1058 18.61 -9.55 17.81
CA PRO A 1058 19.64 -9.77 18.82
C PRO A 1058 20.82 -8.78 18.71
N ASP A 1059 21.16 -8.38 17.48
CA ASP A 1059 22.21 -7.41 17.18
C ASP A 1059 21.84 -6.01 17.71
N VAL A 1060 20.64 -5.51 17.38
CA VAL A 1060 20.12 -4.23 17.89
C VAL A 1060 20.01 -4.24 19.41
N LEU A 1061 19.49 -5.32 20.01
CA LEU A 1061 19.36 -5.49 21.45
C LEU A 1061 20.71 -5.46 22.18
N SER A 1062 21.77 -5.99 21.56
CA SER A 1062 23.12 -5.96 22.12
C SER A 1062 23.75 -4.55 22.12
N HIS A 1063 23.43 -3.74 21.10
CA HIS A 1063 23.96 -2.38 20.92
C HIS A 1063 23.11 -1.29 21.62
N LEU A 1064 21.86 -1.57 21.94
CA LEU A 1064 20.94 -0.64 22.60
C LEU A 1064 21.48 -0.04 23.91
N PRO A 1065 22.07 -0.81 24.86
CA PRO A 1065 22.68 -0.24 26.06
C PRO A 1065 23.74 0.83 25.75
N ALA A 1066 24.58 0.59 24.74
CA ALA A 1066 25.61 1.53 24.30
C ALA A 1066 24.97 2.78 23.64
N ALA A 1067 23.91 2.61 22.85
CA ALA A 1067 23.17 3.72 22.25
C ALA A 1067 22.58 4.67 23.31
N TYR A 1068 21.95 4.11 24.35
CA TYR A 1068 21.42 4.89 25.48
C TYR A 1068 22.52 5.67 26.21
N VAL A 1069 23.70 5.06 26.39
CA VAL A 1069 24.85 5.70 27.03
C VAL A 1069 25.41 6.82 26.14
N LEU A 1070 25.56 6.60 24.84
CA LEU A 1070 26.02 7.63 23.90
C LEU A 1070 25.06 8.82 23.87
N MET A 1071 23.74 8.59 23.74
CA MET A 1071 22.76 9.67 23.75
C MET A 1071 22.70 10.38 25.10
N SER A 1072 22.85 9.65 26.21
CA SER A 1072 22.99 10.25 27.54
C SER A 1072 24.24 11.14 27.64
N ASN A 1073 25.33 10.80 26.96
CA ASN A 1073 26.53 11.62 26.94
C ASN A 1073 26.34 12.87 26.05
N VAL A 1074 25.63 12.76 24.92
CA VAL A 1074 25.26 13.90 24.06
C VAL A 1074 24.44 14.92 24.85
N TYR A 1075 23.37 14.48 25.52
CA TYR A 1075 22.57 15.38 26.36
C TYR A 1075 23.37 15.99 27.52
N ALA A 1076 24.29 15.23 28.13
CA ALA A 1076 25.14 15.75 29.19
C ALA A 1076 26.08 16.85 28.69
N ALA A 1077 26.72 16.66 27.52
CA ALA A 1077 27.59 17.66 26.90
C ALA A 1077 26.82 18.94 26.54
N ASN A 1078 25.55 18.81 26.14
CA ASN A 1078 24.65 19.91 25.82
C ASN A 1078 23.92 20.51 27.06
N GLY A 1079 24.31 20.15 28.29
CA GLY A 1079 23.71 20.68 29.52
C GLY A 1079 22.26 20.22 29.81
N ARG A 1080 21.69 19.31 29.01
CA ARG A 1080 20.31 18.81 29.11
C ARG A 1080 20.16 17.70 30.16
N LEU A 1081 20.41 18.05 31.42
CA LEU A 1081 20.46 17.09 32.53
C LEU A 1081 19.11 16.39 32.84
N ALA A 1082 17.98 17.03 32.55
CA ALA A 1082 16.67 16.43 32.72
C ALA A 1082 16.46 15.23 31.78
N ASP A 1083 16.91 15.37 30.53
CA ASP A 1083 16.82 14.34 29.51
C ASP A 1083 17.77 13.16 29.79
N VAL A 1084 18.94 13.43 30.37
CA VAL A 1084 19.85 12.39 30.90
C VAL A 1084 19.14 11.51 31.93
N GLN A 1085 18.41 12.12 32.88
CA GLN A 1085 17.65 11.35 33.88
C GLN A 1085 16.51 10.55 33.24
N ARG A 1086 15.81 11.13 32.26
CA ARG A 1086 14.75 10.46 31.50
C ARG A 1086 15.28 9.23 30.75
N LEU A 1087 16.40 9.36 30.04
CA LEU A 1087 17.04 8.24 29.33
C LEU A 1087 17.47 7.14 30.30
N ARG A 1088 18.05 7.48 31.46
CA ARG A 1088 18.45 6.48 32.46
C ARG A 1088 17.26 5.71 33.03
N ARG A 1089 16.13 6.40 33.28
CA ARG A 1089 14.89 5.73 33.69
C ARG A 1089 14.35 4.81 32.58
N ALA A 1090 14.37 5.27 31.33
CA ALA A 1090 13.94 4.47 30.19
C ALA A 1090 14.82 3.23 29.96
N MET A 1091 16.14 3.36 30.10
CA MET A 1091 17.10 2.26 30.01
C MET A 1091 16.84 1.21 31.11
N ARG A 1092 16.60 1.64 32.36
CA ARG A 1092 16.26 0.75 33.48
C ARG A 1092 14.91 0.06 33.31
N ALA A 1093 13.90 0.77 32.82
CA ALA A 1093 12.57 0.20 32.57
C ALA A 1093 12.60 -0.92 31.51
N ARG A 1094 13.59 -0.88 30.61
CA ARG A 1094 13.86 -1.93 29.61
C ARG A 1094 14.79 -3.05 30.11
N GLY A 1095 15.23 -3.02 31.37
CA GLY A 1095 16.17 -4.00 31.93
C GLY A 1095 17.58 -3.93 31.35
N LEU A 1096 17.94 -2.86 30.63
CA LEU A 1096 19.25 -2.70 30.00
C LEU A 1096 20.29 -2.22 31.03
N THR A 1097 21.47 -2.84 31.04
CA THR A 1097 22.58 -2.49 31.95
C THR A 1097 23.76 -1.89 31.19
N LYS A 1098 24.41 -0.88 31.78
CA LYS A 1098 25.62 -0.28 31.21
C LYS A 1098 26.79 -1.25 31.41
N VAL A 1099 27.55 -1.51 30.35
CA VAL A 1099 28.83 -2.22 30.45
C VAL A 1099 29.85 -1.32 31.18
N PRO A 1100 30.44 -1.75 32.31
CA PRO A 1100 31.45 -0.97 33.00
C PRO A 1100 32.77 -0.95 32.22
N GLY A 1101 33.49 0.17 32.27
CA GLY A 1101 34.85 0.25 31.75
C GLY A 1101 35.80 -0.61 32.58
N GLN A 1102 36.55 -1.46 31.92
CA GLN A 1102 37.44 -2.44 32.53
C GLN A 1102 38.76 -2.48 31.77
N THR A 1103 39.85 -2.26 32.50
CA THR A 1103 41.22 -2.43 32.00
C THR A 1103 41.81 -3.71 32.58
N SER A 1104 42.28 -4.61 31.72
CA SER A 1104 42.98 -5.83 32.12
C SER A 1104 44.49 -5.64 31.91
N LEU A 1105 45.23 -5.55 33.00
CA LEU A 1105 46.68 -5.46 33.02
C LEU A 1105 47.29 -6.85 32.82
N LEU A 1106 48.21 -6.96 31.87
CA LEU A 1106 48.89 -8.20 31.51
C LEU A 1106 50.28 -8.21 32.18
N LEU A 1107 50.42 -8.94 33.28
CA LEU A 1107 51.70 -9.19 33.94
C LEU A 1107 52.30 -10.52 33.45
N PRO A 1108 53.61 -10.76 33.64
CA PRO A 1108 54.27 -11.97 33.14
C PRO A 1108 53.65 -13.30 33.62
N ASP A 1109 53.12 -13.33 34.85
CA ASP A 1109 52.57 -14.51 35.53
C ASP A 1109 51.05 -14.54 35.58
N ARG A 1110 50.38 -13.39 35.39
CA ARG A 1110 48.93 -13.27 35.58
C ARG A 1110 48.31 -12.07 34.87
N THR A 1111 47.01 -12.11 34.66
CA THR A 1111 46.22 -10.94 34.23
C THR A 1111 45.44 -10.36 35.41
N VAL A 1112 45.62 -9.07 35.69
CA VAL A 1112 44.91 -8.35 36.75
C VAL A 1112 43.88 -7.41 36.13
N ARG A 1113 42.58 -7.68 36.37
CA ARG A 1113 41.48 -6.85 35.88
C ARG A 1113 41.23 -5.69 36.85
N PHE A 1114 40.99 -4.48 36.34
CA PHE A 1114 40.62 -3.27 37.08
C PHE A 1114 39.31 -2.70 36.53
N VAL A 1115 38.40 -2.30 37.41
CA VAL A 1115 37.13 -1.63 37.06
C VAL A 1115 37.07 -0.25 37.71
N CYS A 1116 36.31 0.69 37.16
CA CYS A 1116 36.06 1.98 37.81
C CYS A 1116 35.49 1.78 39.23
N ASP A 1117 36.06 2.45 40.24
CA ASP A 1117 35.77 2.25 41.68
C ASP A 1117 36.03 0.82 42.20
N ASP A 1118 37.07 0.15 41.69
CA ASP A 1118 37.50 -1.20 42.12
C ASP A 1118 37.63 -1.33 43.64
N ASP A 1119 37.08 -2.41 44.22
CA ASP A 1119 37.19 -2.68 45.66
C ASP A 1119 38.65 -2.85 46.11
N ARG A 1120 39.56 -3.29 45.23
CA ARG A 1120 41.00 -3.36 45.54
C ARG A 1120 41.64 -1.99 45.73
N TYR A 1121 41.10 -0.93 45.15
CA TYR A 1121 41.56 0.42 45.49
C TYR A 1121 41.27 0.76 46.96
N ARG A 1122 40.23 0.18 47.56
CA ARG A 1122 39.91 0.34 48.99
C ARG A 1122 40.72 -0.58 49.90
N SER A 1123 41.12 -1.77 49.45
CA SER A 1123 41.87 -2.72 50.29
C SER A 1123 43.39 -2.69 50.14
N ASP A 1124 43.93 -2.27 48.99
CA ASP A 1124 45.37 -2.26 48.70
C ASP A 1124 46.00 -0.87 48.96
N ALA A 1125 46.77 -0.76 50.04
CA ALA A 1125 47.48 0.47 50.39
C ALA A 1125 48.60 0.80 49.40
N GLY A 1126 49.31 -0.21 48.89
CA GLY A 1126 50.42 -0.02 47.95
C GLY A 1126 49.96 0.55 46.60
N LEU A 1127 48.80 0.09 46.11
CA LEU A 1127 48.16 0.67 44.93
C LEU A 1127 47.79 2.14 45.14
N ARG A 1128 47.23 2.50 46.30
CA ARG A 1128 46.88 3.91 46.60
C ARG A 1128 48.11 4.81 46.62
N ASP A 1129 49.20 4.34 47.24
CA ASP A 1129 50.43 5.11 47.32
C ASP A 1129 51.08 5.28 45.93
N ALA A 1130 51.12 4.22 45.13
CA ALA A 1130 51.63 4.27 43.75
C ALA A 1130 50.79 5.19 42.86
N HIS A 1131 49.46 5.10 42.97
CA HIS A 1131 48.53 5.96 42.27
C HIS A 1131 48.65 7.44 42.71
N GLY A 1132 48.83 7.69 44.01
CA GLY A 1132 49.06 9.03 44.56
C GLY A 1132 50.31 9.69 43.98
N ARG A 1133 51.45 8.99 44.03
CA ARG A 1133 52.73 9.45 43.44
C ARG A 1133 52.59 9.72 41.94
N MET A 1134 51.98 8.79 41.20
CA MET A 1134 51.76 8.96 39.75
C MET A 1134 50.94 10.22 39.43
N LEU A 1135 49.90 10.51 40.22
CA LEU A 1135 49.09 11.71 40.02
C LEU A 1135 49.82 13.00 40.41
N GLU A 1136 50.69 12.97 41.41
CA GLU A 1136 51.54 14.12 41.80
C GLU A 1136 52.54 14.44 40.69
N ASP A 1137 53.24 13.44 40.17
CA ASP A 1137 54.18 13.59 39.05
C ASP A 1137 53.48 14.11 37.78
N LEU A 1138 52.28 13.58 37.49
CA LEU A 1138 51.46 14.07 36.39
C LEU A 1138 51.11 15.56 36.59
N ARG A 1139 50.64 15.96 37.77
CA ARG A 1139 50.34 17.38 38.05
C ARG A 1139 51.56 18.27 37.91
N ALA A 1140 52.72 17.83 38.40
CA ALA A 1140 53.98 18.56 38.26
C ALA A 1140 54.39 18.74 36.78
N SER A 1141 54.02 17.80 35.90
CA SER A 1141 54.22 17.91 34.44
C SER A 1141 53.23 18.85 33.72
N GLY A 1142 52.31 19.48 34.45
CA GLY A 1142 51.27 20.35 33.89
C GLY A 1142 50.02 19.61 33.39
N TYR A 1143 49.82 18.34 33.76
CA TYR A 1143 48.59 17.60 33.45
C TYR A 1143 47.41 18.11 34.28
N THR A 1144 46.32 18.50 33.61
CA THR A 1144 45.05 18.85 34.24
C THR A 1144 43.97 17.84 33.83
N PRO A 1145 43.30 17.16 34.78
CA PRO A 1145 42.22 16.23 34.45
C PRO A 1145 41.09 16.92 33.69
N ASP A 1146 40.70 16.37 32.53
CA ASP A 1146 39.56 16.86 31.76
C ASP A 1146 38.26 16.42 32.43
N LEU A 1147 37.54 17.37 33.03
CA LEU A 1147 36.27 17.10 33.71
C LEU A 1147 35.10 16.91 32.73
N GLY A 1148 35.27 17.25 31.44
CA GLY A 1148 34.27 17.04 30.38
C GLY A 1148 33.96 15.57 30.11
N VAL A 1149 34.82 14.65 30.54
CA VAL A 1149 34.60 13.19 30.44
C VAL A 1149 33.62 12.65 31.50
N VAL A 1150 33.26 13.45 32.52
CA VAL A 1150 32.36 13.04 33.61
C VAL A 1150 30.91 13.29 33.24
N THR A 1151 30.19 12.29 32.74
CA THR A 1151 28.74 12.38 32.48
C THR A 1151 27.87 11.99 33.70
N ARG A 1152 28.38 12.28 34.91
CA ARG A 1152 27.69 12.09 36.20
C ARG A 1152 27.61 13.44 36.91
N ARG A 1153 26.44 13.77 37.50
CA ARG A 1153 26.36 14.84 38.51
C ARG A 1153 27.12 14.39 39.77
N THR A 1154 28.27 15.00 40.01
CA THR A 1154 28.97 14.92 41.29
C THR A 1154 28.54 16.09 42.18
N SER A 1155 28.65 15.91 43.49
CA SER A 1155 28.24 16.91 44.48
C SER A 1155 29.18 18.13 44.45
N SER A 1156 30.44 17.92 44.03
CA SER A 1156 31.49 18.93 43.95
C SER A 1156 32.40 18.71 42.74
N ALA A 1157 33.17 19.74 42.37
CA ALA A 1157 34.23 19.65 41.35
C ALA A 1157 35.36 18.69 41.79
N ASP A 1158 35.61 18.59 43.09
CA ASP A 1158 36.61 17.66 43.64
C ASP A 1158 36.18 16.21 43.51
N GLU A 1159 34.89 15.89 43.66
CA GLU A 1159 34.36 14.56 43.38
C GLU A 1159 34.45 14.18 41.90
N ALA A 1160 34.19 15.14 40.98
CA ALA A 1160 34.35 14.92 39.54
C ALA A 1160 35.81 14.61 39.22
N ARG A 1161 36.73 15.42 39.75
CA ARG A 1161 38.18 15.22 39.58
C ARG A 1161 38.62 13.87 40.16
N ALA A 1162 38.14 13.49 41.33
CA ALA A 1162 38.44 12.20 41.95
C ALA A 1162 37.91 11.01 41.14
N SER A 1163 36.79 11.17 40.42
CA SER A 1163 36.26 10.14 39.52
C SER A 1163 37.16 9.94 38.30
N VAL A 1164 37.57 11.03 37.64
CA VAL A 1164 38.43 10.99 36.44
C VAL A 1164 39.81 10.44 36.76
N CYS A 1165 40.36 10.79 37.92
CA CYS A 1165 41.64 10.27 38.38
C CYS A 1165 41.58 8.76 38.66
N ARG A 1166 40.42 8.19 39.00
CA ARG A 1166 40.25 6.77 39.35
C ARG A 1166 39.66 5.92 38.22
N HIS A 1167 39.81 6.34 36.97
CA HIS A 1167 39.52 5.49 35.82
C HIS A 1167 40.40 4.22 35.85
N SER A 1168 39.84 3.11 35.37
CA SER A 1168 40.48 1.78 35.39
C SER A 1168 41.87 1.78 34.76
N GLU A 1169 42.08 2.59 33.72
CA GLU A 1169 43.32 2.72 32.97
C GLU A 1169 44.45 3.26 33.86
N LYS A 1170 44.18 4.35 34.58
CA LYS A 1170 45.15 4.97 35.49
C LYS A 1170 45.46 4.09 36.69
N LEU A 1171 44.45 3.39 37.23
CA LEU A 1171 44.65 2.43 38.31
C LEU A 1171 45.53 1.25 37.86
N ALA A 1172 45.28 0.72 36.67
CA ALA A 1172 46.08 -0.36 36.09
C ALA A 1172 47.53 0.06 35.85
N ILE A 1173 47.76 1.26 35.29
CA ILE A 1173 49.11 1.79 35.06
C ILE A 1173 49.83 2.03 36.39
N ALA A 1174 49.17 2.63 37.38
CA ALA A 1174 49.76 2.85 38.71
C ALA A 1174 50.16 1.53 39.39
N TYR A 1175 49.30 0.50 39.28
CA TYR A 1175 49.63 -0.83 39.78
C TYR A 1175 50.83 -1.43 39.04
N ALA A 1176 50.88 -1.29 37.71
CA ALA A 1176 51.98 -1.78 36.89
C ALA A 1176 53.31 -1.11 37.22
N LEU A 1177 53.31 0.21 37.46
CA LEU A 1177 54.50 0.96 37.87
C LEU A 1177 55.08 0.47 39.20
N ALA A 1178 54.23 -0.04 40.10
CA ALA A 1178 54.65 -0.62 41.37
C ALA A 1178 55.03 -2.10 41.27
N ALA A 1179 54.40 -2.86 40.37
CA ALA A 1179 54.57 -4.31 40.25
C ALA A 1179 55.72 -4.73 39.32
N LEU A 1180 56.08 -3.90 38.35
CA LEU A 1180 57.11 -4.19 37.34
C LEU A 1180 58.41 -3.44 37.65
N ALA A 1181 59.55 -4.07 37.37
CA ALA A 1181 60.87 -3.48 37.51
C ALA A 1181 61.02 -2.24 36.60
N PRO A 1182 61.86 -1.24 36.94
CA PRO A 1182 62.07 -0.05 36.11
C PRO A 1182 62.45 -0.39 34.67
N GLY A 1183 61.85 0.28 33.70
CA GLY A 1183 62.09 0.06 32.27
C GLY A 1183 61.32 -1.12 31.65
N GLU A 1184 60.69 -1.99 32.44
CA GLU A 1184 59.78 -3.01 31.86
C GLU A 1184 58.58 -2.35 31.15
N PRO A 1185 58.19 -2.81 29.95
CA PRO A 1185 57.01 -2.32 29.25
C PRO A 1185 55.71 -2.74 29.93
N ILE A 1186 54.70 -1.87 29.87
CA ILE A 1186 53.38 -2.11 30.45
C ILE A 1186 52.42 -2.53 29.34
N TYR A 1187 51.73 -3.67 29.50
CA TYR A 1187 50.71 -4.14 28.56
C TYR A 1187 49.33 -4.17 29.21
N ALA A 1188 48.35 -3.53 28.58
CA ALA A 1188 46.97 -3.53 29.07
C ALA A 1188 45.95 -3.64 27.93
N THR A 1189 44.79 -4.20 28.23
CA THR A 1189 43.64 -4.26 27.31
C THR A 1189 42.44 -3.57 27.95
N ASN A 1190 41.71 -2.78 27.17
CA ASN A 1190 40.51 -2.08 27.61
C ASN A 1190 39.30 -2.61 26.85
N ASN A 1191 38.22 -2.92 27.55
CA ASN A 1191 36.98 -3.38 26.92
C ASN A 1191 36.22 -2.23 26.21
N LEU A 1192 36.54 -0.98 26.54
CA LEU A 1192 35.99 0.23 25.92
C LEU A 1192 37.13 1.04 25.28
N ARG A 1193 36.76 2.01 24.42
CA ARG A 1193 37.72 2.99 23.87
C ARG A 1193 38.33 3.81 25.01
N VAL A 1194 39.66 3.98 25.01
CA VAL A 1194 40.36 4.80 26.01
C VAL A 1194 39.90 6.25 25.89
N CYS A 1195 39.46 6.86 27.01
CA CYS A 1195 38.99 8.25 27.01
C CYS A 1195 40.12 9.26 26.76
N PRO A 1196 39.84 10.49 26.29
CA PRO A 1196 40.88 11.48 25.93
C PRO A 1196 41.80 11.79 27.10
N ASP A 1197 41.22 11.91 28.28
CA ASP A 1197 41.95 12.22 29.51
C ASP A 1197 42.92 11.10 29.92
N CYS A 1198 42.49 9.83 29.85
CA CYS A 1198 43.36 8.69 30.15
C CYS A 1198 44.43 8.51 29.07
N HIS A 1199 44.11 8.81 27.81
CA HIS A 1199 45.08 8.80 26.72
C HIS A 1199 46.18 9.85 26.95
N GLU A 1200 45.82 11.09 27.30
CA GLU A 1200 46.76 12.17 27.61
C GLU A 1200 47.59 11.89 28.86
N ALA A 1201 46.95 11.36 29.92
CA ALA A 1201 47.66 10.94 31.12
C ALA A 1201 48.69 9.85 30.80
N THR A 1202 48.32 8.84 30.00
CA THR A 1202 49.21 7.72 29.65
C THR A 1202 50.42 8.20 28.84
N LYS A 1203 50.23 9.13 27.88
CA LYS A 1203 51.35 9.78 27.17
C LYS A 1203 52.34 10.40 28.14
N ARG A 1204 51.85 11.18 29.11
CA ARG A 1204 52.72 11.85 30.09
C ARG A 1204 53.42 10.85 31.00
N VAL A 1205 52.73 9.79 31.43
CA VAL A 1205 53.36 8.71 32.21
C VAL A 1205 54.48 8.05 31.42
N SER A 1206 54.32 7.78 30.12
CA SER A 1206 55.38 7.14 29.33
C SER A 1206 56.66 7.97 29.30
N ALA A 1207 56.55 9.30 29.17
CA ALA A 1207 57.68 10.23 29.26
C ALA A 1207 58.27 10.33 30.68
N LEU A 1208 57.43 10.54 31.70
CA LEU A 1208 57.88 10.80 33.07
C LEU A 1208 58.61 9.60 33.68
N TYR A 1209 58.16 8.39 33.37
CA TYR A 1209 58.70 7.16 33.93
C TYR A 1209 59.63 6.40 32.98
N ALA A 1210 59.90 6.93 31.77
CA ALA A 1210 60.63 6.24 30.71
C ALA A 1210 60.12 4.80 30.48
N ARG A 1211 58.79 4.67 30.35
CA ARG A 1211 58.06 3.39 30.22
C ARG A 1211 57.38 3.32 28.86
N ASP A 1212 57.69 2.29 28.08
CA ASP A 1212 56.84 1.93 26.95
C ASP A 1212 55.50 1.38 27.49
N ILE A 1213 54.38 1.93 27.05
CA ILE A 1213 53.04 1.49 27.46
C ILE A 1213 52.23 1.09 26.23
N TYR A 1214 51.71 -0.13 26.22
CA TYR A 1214 50.90 -0.68 25.16
C TYR A 1214 49.48 -0.89 25.68
N ILE A 1215 48.51 -0.16 25.13
CA ILE A 1215 47.09 -0.30 25.47
C ILE A 1215 46.31 -0.67 24.22
N ARG A 1216 45.72 -1.87 24.21
CA ARG A 1216 44.72 -2.25 23.21
C ARG A 1216 43.34 -1.81 23.69
N ASP A 1217 42.67 -0.95 22.94
CA ASP A 1217 41.26 -0.63 23.18
C ASP A 1217 40.33 -1.44 22.26
N ALA A 1218 39.02 -1.17 22.31
CA ALA A 1218 38.03 -1.89 21.51
C ALA A 1218 38.28 -1.84 19.99
N ASN A 1219 38.96 -0.80 19.48
CA ASN A 1219 39.09 -0.53 18.05
C ASN A 1219 40.55 -0.52 17.55
N ARG A 1220 41.54 -0.20 18.40
CA ARG A 1220 42.95 -0.01 17.98
C ARG A 1220 43.97 -0.28 19.08
N HIS A 1221 45.23 -0.36 18.67
CA HIS A 1221 46.39 -0.43 19.55
C HIS A 1221 47.02 0.95 19.72
N HIS A 1222 47.24 1.33 20.97
CA HIS A 1222 47.99 2.52 21.35
C HIS A 1222 49.34 2.09 21.88
N HIS A 1223 50.41 2.61 21.28
CA HIS A 1223 51.76 2.47 21.79
C HIS A 1223 52.24 3.85 22.22
N PHE A 1224 52.39 4.02 23.53
CA PHE A 1224 52.86 5.24 24.17
C PHE A 1224 54.35 5.12 24.47
N ARG A 1225 55.14 6.02 23.89
CA ARG A 1225 56.59 6.09 24.08
C ARG A 1225 57.02 7.56 24.09
N ASP A 1226 57.83 7.94 25.07
CA ASP A 1226 58.43 9.28 25.19
C ASP A 1226 57.42 10.44 25.03
N GLY A 1227 56.22 10.32 25.60
CA GLY A 1227 55.20 11.38 25.50
C GLY A 1227 54.34 11.34 24.24
N HIS A 1228 54.63 10.44 23.31
CA HIS A 1228 53.91 10.29 22.05
C HIS A 1228 53.09 9.01 22.02
N CYS A 1229 51.99 9.02 21.26
CA CYS A 1229 51.20 7.82 20.98
C CYS A 1229 51.25 7.49 19.49
N SER A 1230 51.32 6.20 19.14
CA SER A 1230 51.29 5.71 17.76
C SER A 1230 50.06 6.14 16.95
N CYS A 1231 48.96 6.56 17.60
CA CYS A 1231 47.77 7.05 16.90
C CYS A 1231 47.87 8.50 16.40
N GLY A 1232 48.98 9.21 16.67
CA GLY A 1232 49.19 10.59 16.21
C GLY A 1232 48.17 11.59 16.75
N ASP A 1233 47.56 11.29 17.90
CA ASP A 1233 46.48 12.08 18.53
C ASP A 1233 45.22 12.26 17.67
N TYR A 1234 45.08 11.46 16.60
CA TYR A 1234 43.85 11.42 15.81
C TYR A 1234 42.77 10.61 16.55
N TRP A 1235 42.02 11.32 17.41
CA TRP A 1235 41.06 10.77 18.37
C TRP A 1235 39.60 10.85 17.94
#